data_AF-A0AAU2AU32-F1
#
_entry.id   AF-A0AAU2AU32-F1
#
_cell.length_a   1.000
_cell.length_b   1.000
_cell.length_c   1.000
_cell.angle_alpha   90.00
_cell.angle_beta   90.00
_cell.angle_gamma   90.00
#
_symmetry.space_group_name_H-M   'P 1'
#
loop_
_entity.id
_entity.type
_entity.pdbx_description
1 polymer ?
#
loop_
_entity_poly.entity_id
_entity_poly.type
_entity_poly.pdbx_seq_one_letter_code
_entity_poly.pdbx_strand_id
1 'polypeptide(L)'
;MTDDVLNSQDQVLLQTVYELMGQRGSWPTFTAVDLKADRDLGIEDAQAALVAISSRYVADPWQAHGYSDQDEVRLTLRGVAACEGGPADLARLSEFVKWTVELEQNSSADPERDLVASSLDFAAHLKLPLSSAGGDSVPPTSEVMHARELMGRLFVLADLLPQLWRGSSRQTVSPWQWQFSVNRRGTRPYRSVQGVEELLAFLDGESTHRLPEPQVPRAAPKAGTDHPALPGTGDGELAVHLTLLRPEVVEVCAQLLRADRFDDAIFAAFRRLEHEVQQRIGSPAIGNELVSSAFKERKDGIRISDRERDADRLFELFAGAIGLFKGDRSHKDRPLLPCRSRRECLRILAHASSLLDLLDRDVDRAPVVRGYRHDQGTALTLWVERTGSQVEVWLDEKHKLEKISFQTGTLTVDVAGVPAGEHRIHLVDGTRQGPEHVVWITLAPGQTNWYRVVEVNIPLFADASGHSQHDLAGVRLATLEAGVPGERILATRETYQVGHYVSWHWAASEHGIGATWVRNRPGDPLRKVWDDNGVFDGQPVAPAHAERLMKISIEPSHLLLRGKGKAPLRVMGHFTDGTATWTSPIDDPQVESSDEKVAAFKGGAVFAKGPGRTVLRCLHGGCTAEASLEVAAHPTGTVTTYLSGLPPVAGVAWTPGGLVVSTRGQELWRAGKDGVYRLVAAVPSRLLQSLGTDSVAARSDGELAVRLVDRPGILVLHHDGDYSSSKLIRISAGPGGTPMAFVWEGDDLIVAMFTGAVLRVRMDGTHTAVCTVPGQPVAMSYADGTLYVLCSAGPEPRNRLWEVPLGAAAGDLVDLLAGMALAGLNGVAWSSEGILLSNFEAGELVRLADGRIKTLVSGLRNPSQLAVADTGDIYVAEFGAGAVRRILA
;
A
#
# COMPACT_ATOMS: atom_id res chain seq x y z
N MET A 1 6.95 -35.31 -5.88
CA MET A 1 5.75 -34.69 -6.45
C MET A 1 4.58 -35.54 -5.98
N THR A 2 4.07 -35.22 -4.81
CA THR A 2 2.83 -35.76 -4.27
C THR A 2 1.69 -35.02 -4.96
N ASP A 3 0.70 -35.74 -5.50
CA ASP A 3 -0.56 -35.15 -5.95
C ASP A 3 -1.22 -34.49 -4.73
N ASP A 4 -1.25 -33.16 -4.69
CA ASP A 4 -2.09 -32.42 -3.75
C ASP A 4 -3.54 -32.74 -4.09
N VAL A 5 -4.15 -33.60 -3.27
CA VAL A 5 -5.57 -33.92 -3.38
C VAL A 5 -6.35 -32.66 -3.02
N LEU A 6 -7.04 -32.07 -3.99
CA LEU A 6 -8.01 -30.98 -3.79
C LEU A 6 -8.94 -31.36 -2.64
N ASN A 7 -9.02 -30.50 -1.63
CA ASN A 7 -9.92 -30.76 -0.51
C ASN A 7 -11.37 -30.50 -0.95
N SER A 8 -12.34 -31.03 -0.19
CA SER A 8 -13.76 -30.94 -0.56
C SER A 8 -14.31 -29.52 -0.59
N GLN A 9 -13.74 -28.60 0.20
CA GLN A 9 -14.16 -27.21 0.25
C GLN A 9 -13.65 -26.42 -0.97
N ASP A 10 -12.38 -26.62 -1.34
CA ASP A 10 -11.77 -26.05 -2.54
C ASP A 10 -12.55 -26.47 -3.79
N GLN A 11 -12.93 -27.75 -3.87
CA GLN A 11 -13.67 -28.27 -5.01
C GLN A 11 -15.05 -27.62 -5.18
N VAL A 12 -15.76 -27.38 -4.07
CA VAL A 12 -17.06 -26.70 -4.08
C VAL A 12 -16.91 -25.21 -4.46
N LEU A 13 -15.82 -24.56 -4.02
CA LEU A 13 -15.54 -23.18 -4.35
C LEU A 13 -15.15 -23.01 -5.83
N LEU A 14 -14.31 -23.90 -6.37
CA LEU A 14 -14.02 -23.98 -7.81
C LEU A 14 -15.31 -24.17 -8.63
N GLN A 15 -16.16 -25.11 -8.21
CA GLN A 15 -17.45 -25.37 -8.84
C GLN A 15 -18.35 -24.10 -8.84
N THR A 16 -18.35 -23.35 -7.75
CA THR A 16 -19.13 -22.10 -7.63
C THR A 16 -18.64 -21.03 -8.61
N VAL A 17 -17.33 -20.85 -8.74
CA VAL A 17 -16.75 -19.91 -9.73
C VAL A 17 -17.11 -20.36 -11.16
N TYR A 18 -17.02 -21.66 -11.45
CA TYR A 18 -17.35 -22.23 -12.75
C TYR A 18 -18.83 -22.03 -13.13
N GLU A 19 -19.76 -22.26 -12.21
CA GLU A 19 -21.19 -22.06 -12.43
C GLU A 19 -21.54 -20.59 -12.64
N LEU A 20 -20.97 -19.69 -11.84
CA LEU A 20 -21.15 -18.25 -12.01
C LEU A 20 -20.61 -17.78 -13.37
N MET A 21 -19.47 -18.31 -13.81
CA MET A 21 -18.94 -18.05 -15.15
C MET A 21 -19.91 -18.53 -16.23
N GLY A 22 -20.47 -19.74 -16.08
CA GLY A 22 -21.44 -20.30 -17.01
C GLY A 22 -22.74 -19.48 -17.13
N GLN A 23 -23.24 -18.96 -16.01
CA GLN A 23 -24.46 -18.11 -15.97
C GLN A 23 -24.24 -16.73 -16.60
N ARG A 24 -23.05 -16.15 -16.42
CA ARG A 24 -22.72 -14.78 -16.86
C ARG A 24 -22.09 -14.73 -18.24
N GLY A 25 -21.55 -15.84 -18.73
CA GLY A 25 -20.73 -15.88 -19.93
C GLY A 25 -19.47 -14.99 -19.83
N SER A 26 -18.98 -14.74 -18.62
CA SER A 26 -17.77 -13.97 -18.27
C SER A 26 -17.30 -14.41 -16.89
N TRP A 27 -16.02 -14.20 -16.55
CA TRP A 27 -15.53 -14.53 -15.21
C TRP A 27 -16.29 -13.70 -14.15
N PRO A 28 -16.70 -14.30 -13.02
CA PRO A 28 -17.38 -13.56 -11.97
C PRO A 28 -16.42 -12.60 -11.27
N THR A 29 -16.95 -11.48 -10.81
CA THR A 29 -16.21 -10.59 -9.90
C THR A 29 -16.07 -11.25 -8.53
N PHE A 30 -15.06 -10.87 -7.76
CA PHE A 30 -14.85 -11.38 -6.41
C PHE A 30 -16.07 -11.17 -5.53
N THR A 31 -16.70 -9.99 -5.54
CA THR A 31 -17.96 -9.75 -4.80
C THR A 31 -19.04 -10.78 -5.13
N ALA A 32 -19.14 -11.24 -6.39
CA ALA A 32 -20.14 -12.22 -6.77
C ALA A 32 -19.82 -13.63 -6.24
N VAL A 33 -18.53 -13.98 -6.21
CA VAL A 33 -18.06 -15.25 -5.65
C VAL A 33 -18.20 -15.23 -4.13
N ASP A 34 -17.78 -14.16 -3.48
CA ASP A 34 -17.84 -13.93 -2.04
C ASP A 34 -19.28 -13.98 -1.50
N LEU A 35 -20.21 -13.22 -2.11
CA LEU A 35 -21.62 -13.26 -1.71
C LEU A 35 -22.27 -14.64 -1.85
N LYS A 36 -21.84 -15.43 -2.85
CA LYS A 36 -22.38 -16.78 -3.06
C LYS A 36 -21.71 -17.80 -2.14
N ALA A 37 -20.43 -17.63 -1.85
CA ALA A 37 -19.69 -18.44 -0.90
C ALA A 37 -20.19 -18.24 0.53
N ASP A 38 -20.46 -17.01 0.96
CA ASP A 38 -21.04 -16.70 2.27
C ASP A 38 -22.46 -17.28 2.39
N ARG A 39 -23.37 -16.94 1.46
CA ARG A 39 -24.79 -17.29 1.56
C ARG A 39 -25.11 -18.76 1.35
N ASP A 40 -24.47 -19.39 0.36
CA ASP A 40 -24.86 -20.74 -0.07
C ASP A 40 -23.90 -21.81 0.49
N LEU A 41 -22.66 -21.44 0.83
CA LEU A 41 -21.63 -22.37 1.30
C LEU A 41 -21.21 -22.14 2.76
N GLY A 42 -21.61 -21.03 3.40
CA GLY A 42 -21.21 -20.68 4.76
C GLY A 42 -19.72 -20.37 4.89
N ILE A 43 -19.07 -19.92 3.83
CA ILE A 43 -17.66 -19.52 3.82
C ILE A 43 -17.60 -18.02 4.13
N GLU A 44 -17.28 -17.68 5.38
CA GLU A 44 -17.25 -16.29 5.87
C GLU A 44 -16.08 -15.46 5.29
N ASP A 45 -15.05 -16.10 4.75
CA ASP A 45 -13.89 -15.45 4.12
C ASP A 45 -13.53 -16.13 2.79
N ALA A 46 -14.23 -15.74 1.71
CA ALA A 46 -13.98 -16.30 0.39
C ALA A 46 -12.61 -15.86 -0.17
N GLN A 47 -12.04 -14.75 0.31
CA GLN A 47 -10.72 -14.27 -0.10
C GLN A 47 -9.64 -15.26 0.34
N ALA A 48 -9.60 -15.58 1.64
CA ALA A 48 -8.65 -16.54 2.19
C ALA A 48 -8.85 -17.92 1.55
N ALA A 49 -10.11 -18.34 1.35
CA ALA A 49 -10.43 -19.61 0.71
C ALA A 49 -9.93 -19.69 -0.74
N LEU A 50 -10.14 -18.64 -1.56
CA LEU A 50 -9.65 -18.62 -2.95
C LEU A 50 -8.13 -18.55 -3.04
N VAL A 51 -7.48 -17.75 -2.19
CA VAL A 51 -6.00 -17.59 -2.18
C VAL A 51 -5.29 -18.84 -1.67
N ALA A 52 -5.94 -19.64 -0.83
CA ALA A 52 -5.40 -20.91 -0.37
C ALA A 52 -5.43 -22.01 -1.45
N ILE A 53 -6.28 -21.87 -2.48
CA ILE A 53 -6.33 -22.82 -3.60
C ILE A 53 -5.07 -22.63 -4.45
N SER A 54 -4.39 -23.74 -4.76
CA SER A 54 -3.20 -23.72 -5.61
C SER A 54 -3.43 -22.94 -6.91
N SER A 55 -2.46 -22.10 -7.28
CA SER A 55 -2.45 -21.34 -8.54
C SER A 55 -2.50 -22.21 -9.79
N ARG A 56 -2.34 -23.54 -9.62
CA ARG A 56 -2.60 -24.55 -10.64
C ARG A 56 -4.08 -24.61 -11.05
N TYR A 57 -5.03 -24.29 -10.16
CA TYR A 57 -6.47 -24.41 -10.40
C TYR A 57 -7.18 -23.06 -10.51
N VAL A 58 -6.76 -22.06 -9.76
CA VAL A 58 -7.28 -20.69 -9.85
C VAL A 58 -6.14 -19.78 -10.30
N ALA A 59 -6.43 -18.83 -11.20
CA ALA A 59 -5.43 -17.85 -11.56
C ALA A 59 -5.12 -16.95 -10.37
N ASP A 60 -3.84 -16.70 -10.12
CA ASP A 60 -3.42 -15.78 -9.08
C ASP A 60 -4.10 -14.42 -9.29
N PRO A 61 -4.58 -13.79 -8.21
CA PRO A 61 -5.11 -12.45 -8.28
C PRO A 61 -4.04 -11.50 -8.85
N TRP A 62 -4.49 -10.50 -9.59
CA TRP A 62 -3.59 -9.51 -10.19
C TRP A 62 -2.81 -8.70 -9.15
N GLN A 63 -3.32 -8.67 -7.92
CA GLN A 63 -2.75 -7.99 -6.77
C GLN A 63 -2.19 -9.02 -5.79
N ALA A 64 -1.02 -8.74 -5.23
CA ALA A 64 -0.33 -9.65 -4.30
C ALA A 64 -1.06 -9.88 -2.94
N HIS A 65 -2.23 -9.29 -2.73
CA HIS A 65 -3.00 -9.31 -1.47
C HIS A 65 -4.43 -9.88 -1.65
N GLY A 66 -4.69 -10.59 -2.75
CA GLY A 66 -5.99 -11.20 -3.05
C GLY A 66 -6.79 -10.41 -4.09
N TYR A 67 -8.08 -10.72 -4.24
CA TYR A 67 -9.00 -10.05 -5.16
C TYR A 67 -9.60 -8.79 -4.53
N SER A 68 -9.67 -7.69 -5.28
CA SER A 68 -10.60 -6.57 -4.96
C SER A 68 -12.02 -6.92 -5.40
N ASP A 69 -13.02 -6.22 -4.88
CA ASP A 69 -14.45 -6.44 -5.16
C ASP A 69 -14.79 -6.63 -6.65
N GLN A 70 -14.17 -5.82 -7.51
CA GLN A 70 -14.40 -5.83 -8.96
C GLN A 70 -13.43 -6.72 -9.74
N ASP A 71 -12.45 -7.33 -9.08
CA ASP A 71 -11.49 -8.21 -9.74
C ASP A 71 -12.19 -9.51 -10.18
N GLU A 72 -11.87 -9.97 -11.38
CA GLU A 72 -12.40 -11.24 -11.88
C GLU A 72 -11.69 -12.42 -11.20
N VAL A 73 -12.48 -13.34 -10.65
CA VAL A 73 -11.98 -14.63 -10.16
C VAL A 73 -11.97 -15.60 -11.34
N ARG A 74 -10.78 -15.96 -11.81
CA ARG A 74 -10.58 -16.78 -13.01
C ARG A 74 -10.07 -18.17 -12.66
N LEU A 75 -10.70 -19.21 -13.18
CA LEU A 75 -10.14 -20.56 -13.11
C LEU A 75 -9.08 -20.75 -14.19
N THR A 76 -8.04 -21.52 -13.90
CA THR A 76 -7.17 -22.06 -14.95
C THR A 76 -7.92 -23.16 -15.71
N LEU A 77 -7.42 -23.59 -16.88
CA LEU A 77 -8.03 -24.75 -17.56
C LEU A 77 -7.97 -26.03 -16.73
N ARG A 78 -7.00 -26.16 -15.80
CA ARG A 78 -6.98 -27.27 -14.83
C ARG A 78 -8.03 -27.12 -13.74
N GLY A 79 -8.30 -25.91 -13.27
CA GLY A 79 -9.43 -25.63 -12.38
C GLY A 79 -10.76 -25.99 -13.03
N VAL A 80 -10.93 -25.62 -14.30
CA VAL A 80 -12.10 -26.02 -15.10
C VAL A 80 -12.19 -27.54 -15.23
N ALA A 81 -11.07 -28.23 -15.49
CA ALA A 81 -11.06 -29.70 -15.58
C ALA A 81 -11.49 -30.39 -14.26
N ALA A 82 -11.30 -29.74 -13.12
CA ALA A 82 -11.70 -30.23 -11.81
C ALA A 82 -13.19 -30.00 -11.48
N CYS A 83 -13.91 -29.22 -12.29
CA CYS A 83 -15.33 -28.89 -12.11
C CYS A 83 -16.26 -29.85 -12.87
N GLU A 84 -17.47 -30.04 -12.35
CA GLU A 84 -18.53 -30.80 -13.02
C GLU A 84 -18.99 -30.07 -14.30
N GLY A 85 -18.92 -30.75 -15.44
CA GLY A 85 -19.20 -30.18 -16.77
C GLY A 85 -18.00 -29.54 -17.46
N GLY A 86 -16.94 -29.20 -16.72
CA GLY A 86 -15.71 -28.63 -17.27
C GLY A 86 -15.01 -29.48 -18.32
N PRO A 87 -14.86 -30.81 -18.15
CA PRO A 87 -14.26 -31.68 -19.18
C PRO A 87 -14.98 -31.63 -20.55
N ALA A 88 -16.30 -31.44 -20.56
CA ALA A 88 -17.06 -31.33 -21.80
C ALA A 88 -16.77 -30.00 -22.53
N ASP A 89 -16.70 -28.90 -21.79
CA ASP A 89 -16.35 -27.58 -22.34
C ASP A 89 -14.87 -27.54 -22.79
N LEU A 90 -13.96 -28.21 -22.08
CA LEU A 90 -12.56 -28.34 -22.51
C LEU A 90 -12.40 -29.20 -23.76
N ALA A 91 -13.23 -30.23 -23.94
CA ALA A 91 -13.25 -31.00 -25.18
C ALA A 91 -13.66 -30.12 -26.37
N ARG A 92 -14.62 -29.21 -26.18
CA ARG A 92 -15.01 -28.21 -27.19
C ARG A 92 -13.94 -27.16 -27.43
N LEU A 93 -13.22 -26.75 -26.39
CA LEU A 93 -12.06 -25.87 -26.54
C LEU A 93 -10.94 -26.54 -27.35
N SER A 94 -10.66 -27.82 -27.10
CA SER A 94 -9.66 -28.59 -27.86
C SER A 94 -10.06 -28.70 -29.34
N GLU A 95 -11.35 -28.94 -29.62
CA GLU A 95 -11.90 -28.93 -30.99
C GLU A 95 -11.77 -27.55 -31.66
N PHE A 96 -12.01 -26.47 -30.91
CA PHE A 96 -11.81 -25.09 -31.37
C PHE A 96 -10.35 -24.78 -31.71
N VAL A 97 -9.40 -25.26 -30.88
CA VAL A 97 -7.97 -25.12 -31.15
C VAL A 97 -7.58 -25.86 -32.42
N LYS A 98 -8.05 -27.10 -32.60
CA LYS A 98 -7.81 -27.88 -33.83
C LYS A 98 -8.36 -27.18 -35.06
N TRP A 99 -9.61 -26.73 -35.01
CA TRP A 99 -10.24 -25.97 -36.08
C TRP A 99 -9.48 -24.68 -36.41
N THR A 100 -8.97 -23.96 -35.40
CA THR A 100 -8.18 -22.74 -35.60
C THR A 100 -6.85 -23.03 -36.29
N VAL A 101 -6.20 -24.14 -35.94
CA VAL A 101 -4.96 -24.60 -36.61
C VAL A 101 -5.24 -24.98 -38.06
N GLU A 102 -6.34 -25.68 -38.34
CA GLU A 102 -6.79 -26.01 -39.70
C GLU A 102 -7.13 -24.75 -40.50
N LEU A 103 -7.80 -23.78 -39.86
CA LEU A 103 -8.14 -22.48 -40.45
C LEU A 103 -6.87 -21.72 -40.87
N GLU A 104 -5.81 -21.75 -40.07
CA GLU A 104 -4.51 -21.16 -40.42
C GLU A 104 -3.83 -21.89 -41.58
N GLN A 105 -3.78 -23.23 -41.52
CA GLN A 105 -3.16 -24.07 -42.55
C GLN A 105 -3.85 -23.97 -43.90
N ASN A 106 -5.17 -23.73 -43.91
CA ASN A 106 -6.00 -23.62 -45.11
C ASN A 106 -6.21 -22.17 -45.58
N SER A 107 -5.74 -21.16 -44.82
CA SER A 107 -5.87 -19.75 -45.19
C SER A 107 -5.01 -19.39 -46.41
N SER A 108 -5.49 -18.46 -47.27
CA SER A 108 -4.82 -18.14 -48.54
C SER A 108 -3.42 -17.54 -48.33
N ALA A 109 -2.59 -17.67 -49.38
CA ALA A 109 -1.15 -17.36 -49.40
C ALA A 109 -0.75 -15.88 -49.14
N ASP A 110 -1.69 -15.01 -48.78
CA ASP A 110 -1.41 -13.64 -48.38
C ASP A 110 -1.12 -13.57 -46.87
N PRO A 111 0.15 -13.40 -46.46
CA PRO A 111 0.55 -13.37 -45.06
C PRO A 111 0.17 -12.07 -44.35
N GLU A 112 -0.25 -11.02 -45.08
CA GLU A 112 -0.59 -9.72 -44.52
C GLU A 112 -2.09 -9.59 -44.17
N ARG A 113 -2.94 -10.47 -44.70
CA ARG A 113 -4.36 -10.49 -44.35
C ARG A 113 -4.59 -11.14 -42.98
N ASP A 114 -5.28 -10.41 -42.10
CA ASP A 114 -5.67 -10.90 -40.78
C ASP A 114 -6.53 -12.16 -40.89
N LEU A 115 -6.16 -13.16 -40.11
CA LEU A 115 -6.89 -14.42 -39.98
C LEU A 115 -7.85 -14.28 -38.80
N VAL A 116 -9.16 -14.43 -39.05
CA VAL A 116 -10.18 -14.22 -38.01
C VAL A 116 -10.92 -15.53 -37.75
N ALA A 117 -11.00 -15.91 -36.48
CA ALA A 117 -11.82 -17.00 -35.97
C ALA A 117 -13.09 -16.40 -35.33
N SER A 118 -14.28 -16.67 -35.89
CA SER A 118 -15.54 -16.15 -35.35
C SER A 118 -16.41 -17.25 -34.75
N SER A 119 -17.28 -16.87 -33.80
CA SER A 119 -18.25 -17.80 -33.22
C SER A 119 -19.24 -18.36 -34.23
N LEU A 120 -19.59 -17.57 -35.25
CA LEU A 120 -20.46 -17.99 -36.35
C LEU A 120 -19.81 -19.08 -37.21
N ASP A 121 -18.53 -18.88 -37.59
CA ASP A 121 -17.80 -19.84 -38.42
C ASP A 121 -17.53 -21.14 -37.66
N PHE A 122 -17.20 -21.04 -36.36
CA PHE A 122 -16.98 -22.23 -35.54
C PHE A 122 -18.28 -22.98 -35.24
N ALA A 123 -19.38 -22.30 -34.94
CA ALA A 123 -20.66 -22.97 -34.79
C ALA A 123 -21.12 -23.64 -36.09
N ALA A 124 -20.86 -23.05 -37.25
CA ALA A 124 -21.10 -23.68 -38.55
C ALA A 124 -20.24 -24.95 -38.73
N HIS A 125 -18.97 -24.92 -38.32
CA HIS A 125 -18.10 -26.11 -38.29
C HIS A 125 -18.66 -27.23 -37.41
N LEU A 126 -19.19 -26.88 -36.23
CA LEU A 126 -19.84 -27.82 -35.31
C LEU A 126 -21.28 -28.20 -35.71
N LYS A 127 -21.83 -27.58 -36.76
CA LYS A 127 -23.23 -27.73 -37.20
C LYS A 127 -24.24 -27.36 -36.10
N LEU A 128 -23.93 -26.36 -35.28
CA LEU A 128 -24.80 -25.86 -34.23
C LEU A 128 -25.66 -24.67 -34.72
N PRO A 129 -26.98 -24.67 -34.48
CA PRO A 129 -27.83 -23.55 -34.88
C PRO A 129 -27.68 -22.37 -33.92
N LEU A 130 -27.18 -21.22 -34.40
CA LEU A 130 -27.11 -19.97 -33.63
C LEU A 130 -28.29 -19.02 -33.88
N SER A 131 -29.15 -19.34 -34.85
CA SER A 131 -30.36 -18.61 -35.20
C SER A 131 -31.57 -19.54 -35.36
N SER A 132 -32.76 -19.04 -35.03
CA SER A 132 -34.01 -19.79 -35.23
C SER A 132 -34.46 -19.75 -36.70
N ALA A 133 -35.19 -20.78 -37.12
CA ALA A 133 -35.85 -20.83 -38.41
C ALA A 133 -36.93 -19.73 -38.50
N GLY A 134 -36.54 -18.55 -38.99
CA GLY A 134 -37.35 -17.32 -38.98
C GLY A 134 -36.57 -16.03 -38.73
N GLY A 135 -35.30 -16.11 -38.31
CA GLY A 135 -34.45 -14.95 -37.99
C GLY A 135 -34.64 -14.44 -36.56
N ASP A 136 -34.07 -13.27 -36.23
CA ASP A 136 -34.06 -12.70 -34.87
C ASP A 136 -35.44 -12.23 -34.36
N SER A 137 -36.48 -12.29 -35.21
CA SER A 137 -37.87 -11.95 -34.86
C SER A 137 -38.63 -13.09 -34.17
N VAL A 138 -38.04 -14.30 -34.10
CA VAL A 138 -38.61 -15.47 -33.43
C VAL A 138 -37.78 -15.77 -32.18
N PRO A 139 -38.41 -16.00 -31.01
CA PRO A 139 -37.68 -16.40 -29.80
C PRO A 139 -36.77 -17.61 -30.07
N PRO A 140 -35.53 -17.63 -29.56
CA PRO A 140 -34.61 -18.73 -29.77
C PRO A 140 -35.18 -20.04 -29.22
N THR A 141 -35.03 -21.14 -29.96
CA THR A 141 -35.37 -22.47 -29.43
C THR A 141 -34.39 -22.86 -28.33
N SER A 142 -34.72 -23.86 -27.51
CA SER A 142 -33.81 -24.38 -26.48
C SER A 142 -32.48 -24.84 -27.06
N GLU A 143 -32.49 -25.43 -28.26
CA GLU A 143 -31.29 -25.82 -29.00
C GLU A 143 -30.42 -24.60 -29.38
N VAL A 144 -31.03 -23.52 -29.85
CA VAL A 144 -30.33 -22.27 -30.19
C VAL A 144 -29.79 -21.58 -28.93
N MET A 145 -30.55 -21.58 -27.84
CA MET A 145 -30.08 -21.04 -26.56
C MET A 145 -28.86 -21.81 -26.05
N HIS A 146 -28.91 -23.14 -26.07
CA HIS A 146 -27.80 -23.97 -25.62
C HIS A 146 -26.54 -23.76 -26.48
N ALA A 147 -26.69 -23.64 -27.80
CA ALA A 147 -25.59 -23.33 -28.70
C ALA A 147 -24.98 -21.94 -28.42
N ARG A 148 -25.82 -20.93 -28.13
CA ARG A 148 -25.36 -19.57 -27.76
C ARG A 148 -24.63 -19.56 -26.42
N GLU A 149 -25.14 -20.26 -25.41
CA GLU A 149 -24.47 -20.40 -24.11
C GLU A 149 -23.10 -21.08 -24.25
N LEU A 150 -23.01 -22.15 -25.05
CA LEU A 150 -21.74 -22.82 -25.34
C LEU A 150 -20.73 -21.85 -25.99
N MET A 151 -21.15 -21.06 -26.99
CA MET A 151 -20.28 -20.06 -27.61
C MET A 151 -19.84 -18.99 -26.61
N GLY A 152 -20.71 -18.58 -25.69
CA GLY A 152 -20.38 -17.64 -24.63
C GLY A 152 -19.28 -18.16 -23.70
N ARG A 153 -19.41 -19.42 -23.23
CA ARG A 153 -18.38 -20.06 -22.38
C ARG A 153 -17.08 -20.30 -23.13
N LEU A 154 -17.16 -20.72 -24.40
CA LEU A 154 -15.98 -20.95 -25.23
C LEU A 154 -15.12 -19.71 -25.42
N PHE A 155 -15.72 -18.52 -25.55
CA PHE A 155 -14.99 -17.26 -25.61
C PHE A 155 -14.11 -17.05 -24.36
N VAL A 156 -14.70 -17.24 -23.18
CA VAL A 156 -14.03 -17.05 -21.89
C VAL A 156 -12.88 -18.04 -21.72
N LEU A 157 -13.07 -19.29 -22.13
CA LEU A 157 -12.04 -20.33 -22.06
C LEU A 157 -10.94 -20.14 -23.12
N ALA A 158 -11.28 -19.70 -24.32
CA ALA A 158 -10.33 -19.43 -25.40
C ALA A 158 -9.40 -18.26 -25.07
N ASP A 159 -9.86 -17.27 -24.30
CA ASP A 159 -9.05 -16.14 -23.84
C ASP A 159 -7.88 -16.57 -22.93
N LEU A 160 -7.98 -17.76 -22.31
CA LEU A 160 -6.91 -18.33 -21.48
C LEU A 160 -5.77 -18.98 -22.29
N LEU A 161 -5.88 -19.08 -23.61
CA LEU A 161 -4.89 -19.75 -24.45
C LEU A 161 -3.71 -18.80 -24.78
N PRO A 162 -2.49 -19.09 -24.30
CA PRO A 162 -1.35 -18.19 -24.48
C PRO A 162 -0.97 -18.08 -25.95
N GLN A 163 -0.72 -16.83 -26.38
CA GLN A 163 -0.14 -16.48 -27.68
C GLN A 163 -0.96 -16.90 -28.92
N LEU A 164 -2.14 -17.52 -28.77
CA LEU A 164 -2.95 -17.99 -29.90
C LEU A 164 -3.65 -16.84 -30.65
N TRP A 165 -3.90 -15.72 -29.96
CA TRP A 165 -4.62 -14.55 -30.48
C TRP A 165 -3.76 -13.28 -30.45
N ARG A 166 -3.98 -12.37 -31.41
CA ARG A 166 -3.46 -10.99 -31.40
C ARG A 166 -4.42 -10.01 -30.73
N GLY A 167 -5.70 -10.37 -30.67
CA GLY A 167 -6.77 -9.59 -30.07
C GLY A 167 -8.09 -10.33 -30.16
N SER A 168 -9.04 -9.95 -29.31
CA SER A 168 -10.39 -10.51 -29.24
C SER A 168 -11.41 -9.38 -29.24
N SER A 169 -12.59 -9.63 -29.79
CA SER A 169 -13.73 -8.71 -29.73
C SER A 169 -15.03 -9.47 -29.54
N ARG A 170 -15.99 -8.84 -28.87
CA ARG A 170 -17.27 -9.43 -28.49
C ARG A 170 -18.35 -8.35 -28.45
N GLN A 171 -19.57 -8.70 -28.83
CA GLN A 171 -20.70 -7.77 -28.73
C GLN A 171 -21.28 -7.74 -27.31
N THR A 172 -21.58 -6.54 -26.82
CA THR A 172 -22.18 -6.33 -25.48
C THR A 172 -23.60 -6.89 -25.38
N VAL A 173 -24.41 -6.76 -26.45
CA VAL A 173 -25.83 -7.17 -26.48
C VAL A 173 -25.98 -8.67 -26.77
N SER A 174 -25.07 -9.24 -27.56
CA SER A 174 -25.07 -10.65 -27.95
C SER A 174 -23.73 -11.29 -27.58
N PRO A 175 -23.53 -11.68 -26.32
CA PRO A 175 -22.22 -12.10 -25.82
C PRO A 175 -21.72 -13.43 -26.47
N TRP A 176 -22.57 -14.17 -27.16
CA TRP A 176 -22.17 -15.35 -27.94
C TRP A 176 -21.60 -14.99 -29.33
N GLN A 177 -21.68 -13.71 -29.74
CA GLN A 177 -21.06 -13.19 -30.97
C GLN A 177 -19.70 -12.58 -30.66
N TRP A 178 -18.64 -13.27 -31.09
CA TRP A 178 -17.27 -12.86 -30.86
C TRP A 178 -16.37 -13.21 -32.05
N GLN A 179 -15.22 -12.54 -32.11
CA GLN A 179 -14.17 -12.75 -33.09
C GLN A 179 -12.80 -12.71 -32.41
N PHE A 180 -11.91 -13.62 -32.76
CA PHE A 180 -10.50 -13.60 -32.41
C PHE A 180 -9.66 -13.33 -33.67
N SER A 181 -8.74 -12.37 -33.57
CA SER A 181 -7.67 -12.21 -34.55
C SER A 181 -6.58 -13.23 -34.24
N VAL A 182 -6.38 -14.21 -35.11
CA VAL A 182 -5.50 -15.36 -34.88
C VAL A 182 -4.03 -14.96 -35.07
N ASN A 183 -3.20 -15.26 -34.08
CA ASN A 183 -1.76 -15.15 -34.22
C ASN A 183 -1.21 -16.36 -34.98
N ARG A 184 -1.01 -16.23 -36.30
CA ARG A 184 -0.49 -17.34 -37.14
C ARG A 184 0.83 -17.96 -36.67
N ARG A 185 1.70 -17.22 -35.97
CA ARG A 185 2.90 -17.82 -35.37
C ARG A 185 2.57 -18.59 -34.08
N GLY A 186 1.61 -18.07 -33.33
CA GLY A 186 1.09 -18.64 -32.10
C GLY A 186 0.32 -19.95 -32.28
N THR A 187 -0.14 -20.29 -33.49
CA THR A 187 -0.80 -21.60 -33.76
C THR A 187 0.19 -22.77 -33.83
N ARG A 188 1.49 -22.51 -34.05
CA ARG A 188 2.50 -23.56 -34.27
C ARG A 188 2.66 -24.53 -33.09
N PRO A 189 2.73 -24.07 -31.82
CA PRO A 189 2.83 -24.96 -30.67
C PRO A 189 1.59 -25.83 -30.47
N TYR A 190 0.42 -25.36 -30.92
CA TYR A 190 -0.86 -26.08 -30.79
C TYR A 190 -1.06 -27.16 -31.86
N ARG A 191 -0.20 -27.29 -32.87
CA ARG A 191 -0.32 -28.30 -33.93
C ARG A 191 -0.24 -29.73 -33.41
N SER A 192 0.45 -29.94 -32.29
CA SER A 192 0.58 -31.25 -31.63
C SER A 192 -0.49 -31.53 -30.57
N VAL A 193 -1.39 -30.57 -30.29
CA VAL A 193 -2.45 -30.73 -29.28
C VAL A 193 -3.61 -31.51 -29.90
N GLN A 194 -3.81 -32.76 -29.45
CA GLN A 194 -4.79 -33.69 -30.03
C GLN A 194 -5.96 -34.03 -29.08
N GLY A 195 -6.04 -33.37 -27.93
CA GLY A 195 -7.07 -33.62 -26.93
C GLY A 195 -6.95 -32.68 -25.74
N VAL A 196 -7.76 -32.91 -24.71
CA VAL A 196 -7.78 -32.11 -23.48
C VAL A 196 -6.50 -32.33 -22.68
N GLU A 197 -6.04 -33.57 -22.55
CA GLU A 197 -4.83 -33.89 -21.79
C GLU A 197 -3.58 -33.25 -22.41
N GLU A 198 -3.42 -33.30 -23.73
CA GLU A 198 -2.31 -32.64 -24.41
C GLU A 198 -2.39 -31.11 -24.30
N LEU A 199 -3.60 -30.55 -24.28
CA LEU A 199 -3.80 -29.11 -24.09
C LEU A 199 -3.38 -28.68 -22.68
N LEU A 200 -3.80 -29.42 -21.64
CA LEU A 200 -3.43 -29.14 -20.25
C LEU A 200 -1.93 -29.36 -20.01
N ALA A 201 -1.34 -30.40 -20.58
CA ALA A 201 0.10 -30.66 -20.49
C ALA A 201 0.94 -29.58 -21.18
N PHE A 202 0.49 -29.08 -22.33
CA PHE A 202 1.14 -27.97 -23.03
C PHE A 202 1.21 -26.70 -22.17
N LEU A 203 0.12 -26.36 -21.48
CA LEU A 203 0.03 -25.14 -20.65
C LEU A 203 0.86 -25.24 -19.36
N ASP A 204 0.98 -26.43 -18.78
CA ASP A 204 1.87 -26.67 -17.64
C ASP A 204 3.36 -26.46 -18.01
N GLY A 205 3.74 -26.80 -19.25
CA GLY A 205 5.11 -26.65 -19.76
C GLY A 205 5.52 -25.22 -20.09
N GLU A 206 4.59 -24.35 -20.48
CA GLU A 206 4.85 -22.90 -20.67
C GLU A 206 5.00 -22.17 -19.33
N SER A 207 4.35 -22.65 -18.27
CA SER A 207 4.39 -22.04 -16.94
C SER A 207 5.71 -22.27 -16.19
N THR A 208 6.43 -23.35 -16.48
CA THR A 208 7.74 -23.69 -15.88
C THR A 208 8.93 -22.92 -16.47
N HIS A 209 8.79 -22.29 -17.65
CA HIS A 209 9.87 -21.53 -18.30
C HIS A 209 10.12 -20.11 -17.72
N ARG A 210 9.40 -19.69 -16.66
CA ARG A 210 9.59 -18.38 -15.97
C ARG A 210 10.46 -18.41 -14.71
N LEU A 211 11.00 -19.55 -14.30
CA LEU A 211 11.95 -19.64 -13.17
C LEU A 211 13.33 -20.10 -13.67
N PRO A 212 14.45 -19.50 -13.23
CA PRO A 212 15.76 -20.08 -13.50
C PRO A 212 15.87 -21.39 -12.72
N GLU A 213 16.08 -22.51 -13.42
CA GLU A 213 16.28 -23.81 -12.79
C GLU A 213 17.47 -23.80 -11.83
N PRO A 214 17.30 -24.25 -10.57
CA PRO A 214 18.42 -24.60 -9.72
C PRO A 214 19.12 -25.84 -10.27
N GLN A 215 20.42 -25.74 -10.53
CA GLN A 215 21.25 -26.89 -10.88
C GLN A 215 21.24 -27.92 -9.75
N VAL A 216 20.60 -29.07 -9.99
CA VAL A 216 20.60 -30.21 -9.07
C VAL A 216 21.97 -30.89 -9.09
N PRO A 217 22.63 -31.10 -7.94
CA PRO A 217 23.79 -31.97 -7.86
C PRO A 217 23.40 -33.42 -8.11
N ARG A 218 24.09 -34.01 -9.08
CA ARG A 218 24.02 -35.40 -9.52
C ARG A 218 24.10 -36.41 -8.35
N ALA A 219 23.04 -37.19 -8.17
CA ALA A 219 22.96 -38.28 -7.19
C ALA A 219 23.99 -39.39 -7.47
N ALA A 220 24.65 -39.86 -6.41
CA ALA A 220 25.42 -41.10 -6.37
C ALA A 220 24.51 -42.28 -5.97
N PRO A 221 24.86 -43.54 -6.34
CA PRO A 221 23.88 -44.60 -6.50
C PRO A 221 23.50 -45.30 -5.18
N LYS A 222 22.27 -45.83 -5.18
CA LYS A 222 21.70 -46.74 -4.18
C LYS A 222 22.57 -47.98 -4.00
N ALA A 223 22.77 -48.40 -2.75
CA ALA A 223 23.25 -49.72 -2.40
C ALA A 223 22.29 -50.39 -1.39
N GLY A 224 21.79 -51.56 -1.81
CA GLY A 224 21.69 -52.75 -0.98
C GLY A 224 20.73 -52.74 0.19
N THR A 225 19.54 -53.28 -0.05
CA THR A 225 18.81 -54.07 0.95
C THR A 225 19.69 -55.20 1.45
N ASP A 226 20.02 -55.20 2.73
CA ASP A 226 20.29 -56.42 3.50
C ASP A 226 19.93 -56.16 4.97
N HIS A 227 18.94 -56.92 5.44
CA HIS A 227 18.68 -57.10 6.86
C HIS A 227 19.74 -58.04 7.45
N PRO A 228 20.39 -57.66 8.55
CA PRO A 228 20.79 -58.62 9.56
C PRO A 228 20.04 -58.37 10.87
N ALA A 229 19.75 -59.48 11.54
CA ALA A 229 19.00 -59.58 12.78
C ALA A 229 19.56 -58.70 13.92
N LEU A 230 18.64 -58.26 14.78
CA LEU A 230 18.87 -57.60 16.06
C LEU A 230 19.94 -58.29 16.91
N PRO A 231 20.84 -57.47 17.52
CA PRO A 231 21.03 -57.55 18.96
C PRO A 231 21.08 -56.15 19.62
N GLY A 232 20.30 -55.97 20.70
CA GLY A 232 20.52 -54.92 21.71
C GLY A 232 19.60 -53.70 21.61
N THR A 233 18.41 -53.77 22.20
CA THR A 233 17.43 -52.67 22.33
C THR A 233 17.82 -51.57 23.34
N GLY A 234 19.06 -51.51 23.83
CA GLY A 234 19.47 -50.57 24.90
C GLY A 234 20.08 -49.24 24.44
N ASP A 235 20.68 -49.17 23.25
CA ASP A 235 21.48 -48.01 22.81
C ASP A 235 20.67 -46.99 21.96
N GLY A 236 19.66 -47.47 21.22
CA GLY A 236 18.78 -46.61 20.41
C GLY A 236 17.84 -45.74 21.24
N GLU A 237 17.30 -46.25 22.34
CA GLU A 237 16.43 -45.50 23.26
C GLU A 237 17.22 -44.39 23.98
N LEU A 238 18.46 -44.67 24.40
CA LEU A 238 19.33 -43.66 25.00
C LEU A 238 19.68 -42.55 23.99
N ALA A 239 19.96 -42.90 22.74
CA ALA A 239 20.25 -41.91 21.70
C ALA A 239 19.08 -40.92 21.50
N VAL A 240 17.83 -41.41 21.50
CA VAL A 240 16.63 -40.56 21.45
C VAL A 240 16.48 -39.70 22.69
N HIS A 241 16.74 -40.23 23.90
CA HIS A 241 16.65 -39.41 25.12
C HIS A 241 17.73 -38.33 25.21
N LEU A 242 18.91 -38.56 24.63
CA LEU A 242 19.97 -37.55 24.60
C LEU A 242 19.63 -36.35 23.72
N THR A 243 18.72 -36.48 22.73
CA THR A 243 18.29 -35.32 21.92
C THR A 243 17.41 -34.34 22.68
N LEU A 244 16.86 -34.74 23.84
CA LEU A 244 16.09 -33.88 24.74
C LEU A 244 16.96 -33.10 25.73
N LEU A 245 18.26 -33.40 25.79
CA LEU A 245 19.21 -32.71 26.66
C LEU A 245 19.98 -31.68 25.85
N ARG A 246 20.42 -30.62 26.54
CA ARG A 246 21.31 -29.63 25.93
C ARG A 246 22.64 -30.24 25.48
N PRO A 247 23.23 -29.79 24.36
CA PRO A 247 24.50 -30.32 23.85
C PRO A 247 25.62 -30.30 24.89
N GLU A 248 25.73 -29.24 25.69
CA GLU A 248 26.77 -29.09 26.73
C GLU A 248 26.57 -30.05 27.90
N VAL A 249 25.32 -30.45 28.16
CA VAL A 249 24.99 -31.47 29.16
C VAL A 249 25.29 -32.87 28.60
N VAL A 250 24.96 -33.11 27.33
CA VAL A 250 25.28 -34.36 26.63
C VAL A 250 26.79 -34.57 26.59
N GLU A 251 27.57 -33.54 26.27
CA GLU A 251 29.03 -33.59 26.18
C GLU A 251 29.67 -34.11 27.47
N VAL A 252 29.21 -33.61 28.63
CA VAL A 252 29.79 -33.97 29.93
C VAL A 252 29.22 -35.26 30.52
N CYS A 253 28.05 -35.73 30.06
CA CYS A 253 27.32 -36.84 30.69
C CYS A 253 27.16 -38.10 29.84
N ALA A 254 27.24 -38.02 28.50
CA ALA A 254 26.86 -39.14 27.62
C ALA A 254 27.68 -40.40 27.85
N GLN A 255 28.99 -40.27 28.09
CA GLN A 255 29.86 -41.42 28.40
C GLN A 255 29.53 -42.03 29.78
N LEU A 256 29.21 -41.19 30.77
CA LEU A 256 28.86 -41.63 32.12
C LEU A 256 27.52 -42.37 32.14
N LEU A 257 26.54 -41.90 31.34
CA LEU A 257 25.25 -42.58 31.15
C LEU A 257 25.39 -43.95 30.49
N ARG A 258 26.25 -44.08 29.46
CA ARG A 258 26.54 -45.38 28.82
C ARG A 258 27.23 -46.35 29.75
N ALA A 259 27.98 -45.84 30.72
CA ALA A 259 28.65 -46.63 31.76
C ALA A 259 27.77 -46.87 33.02
N ASP A 260 26.48 -46.49 32.98
CA ASP A 260 25.55 -46.55 34.12
C ASP A 260 26.04 -45.83 35.40
N ARG A 261 26.91 -44.83 35.24
CA ARG A 261 27.43 -43.96 36.31
C ARG A 261 26.55 -42.74 36.52
N PHE A 262 25.31 -42.97 36.98
CA PHE A 262 24.27 -41.94 37.03
C PHE A 262 24.60 -40.75 37.94
N ASP A 263 25.09 -41.00 39.16
CA ASP A 263 25.43 -39.92 40.09
C ASP A 263 26.61 -39.07 39.59
N ASP A 264 27.60 -39.68 38.92
CA ASP A 264 28.69 -38.93 38.29
C ASP A 264 28.20 -38.08 37.12
N ALA A 265 27.24 -38.58 36.34
CA ALA A 265 26.61 -37.82 35.27
C ALA A 265 25.85 -36.60 35.82
N ILE A 266 25.04 -36.80 36.87
CA ILE A 266 24.34 -35.69 37.55
C ILE A 266 25.35 -34.65 38.06
N PHE A 267 26.43 -35.09 38.72
CA PHE A 267 27.47 -34.19 39.19
C PHE A 267 28.12 -33.40 38.04
N ALA A 268 28.45 -34.05 36.92
CA ALA A 268 29.06 -33.40 35.77
C ALA A 268 28.15 -32.32 35.15
N ALA A 269 26.85 -32.59 35.01
CA ALA A 269 25.87 -31.63 34.49
C ALA A 269 25.71 -30.40 35.37
N PHE A 270 25.54 -30.57 36.69
CA PHE A 270 25.37 -29.43 37.59
C PHE A 270 26.68 -28.68 37.86
N ARG A 271 27.84 -29.34 37.70
CA ARG A 271 29.13 -28.65 37.65
C ARG A 271 29.26 -27.78 36.39
N ARG A 272 28.76 -28.25 35.24
CA ARG A 272 28.69 -27.45 34.00
C ARG A 272 27.75 -26.25 34.18
N LEU A 273 26.59 -26.43 34.81
CA LEU A 273 25.67 -25.34 35.14
C LEU A 273 26.31 -24.27 36.03
N GLU A 274 26.97 -24.67 37.13
CA GLU A 274 27.65 -23.71 38.01
C GLU A 274 28.76 -22.96 37.27
N HIS A 275 29.53 -23.66 36.44
CA HIS A 275 30.56 -23.03 35.62
C HIS A 275 29.98 -21.99 34.65
N GLU A 276 28.81 -22.25 34.07
CA GLU A 276 28.13 -21.29 33.19
C GLU A 276 27.73 -20.02 33.97
N VAL A 277 27.24 -20.16 35.20
CA VAL A 277 26.95 -19.01 36.08
C VAL A 277 28.23 -18.22 36.39
N GLN A 278 29.33 -18.89 36.71
CA GLN A 278 30.64 -18.26 36.96
C GLN A 278 31.12 -17.43 35.76
N GLN A 279 31.05 -18.01 34.56
CA GLN A 279 31.47 -17.34 33.33
C GLN A 279 30.64 -16.09 33.04
N ARG A 280 29.33 -16.14 33.35
CA ARG A 280 28.45 -15.01 33.09
C ARG A 280 28.77 -13.83 33.99
N ILE A 281 28.89 -14.03 35.29
CA ILE A 281 29.16 -12.91 36.19
C ILE A 281 30.66 -12.63 36.43
N GLY A 282 31.55 -13.39 35.78
CA GLY A 282 32.99 -13.21 35.91
C GLY A 282 33.54 -13.50 37.32
N SER A 283 32.86 -14.35 38.10
CA SER A 283 33.21 -14.64 39.50
C SER A 283 33.73 -16.06 39.68
N PRO A 284 34.83 -16.28 40.44
CA PRO A 284 35.32 -17.62 40.78
C PRO A 284 34.58 -18.27 41.96
N ALA A 285 33.60 -17.58 42.57
CA ALA A 285 32.83 -18.10 43.70
C ALA A 285 32.10 -19.42 43.34
N ILE A 286 31.70 -20.20 44.35
CA ILE A 286 30.98 -21.47 44.17
C ILE A 286 29.76 -21.55 45.11
N GLY A 287 28.79 -22.41 44.79
CA GLY A 287 27.62 -22.63 45.64
C GLY A 287 26.77 -21.38 45.89
N ASN A 288 26.26 -21.20 47.10
CA ASN A 288 25.31 -20.12 47.43
C ASN A 288 25.88 -18.71 47.28
N GLU A 289 27.17 -18.52 47.52
CA GLU A 289 27.84 -17.23 47.34
C GLU A 289 27.81 -16.79 45.87
N LEU A 290 28.09 -17.73 44.96
CA LEU A 290 28.01 -17.50 43.53
C LEU A 290 26.58 -17.17 43.09
N VAL A 291 25.60 -17.98 43.52
CA VAL A 291 24.20 -17.79 43.12
C VAL A 291 23.63 -16.49 43.69
N SER A 292 24.03 -16.10 44.91
CA SER A 292 23.67 -14.81 45.50
C SER A 292 24.22 -13.65 44.67
N SER A 293 25.51 -13.72 44.31
CA SER A 293 26.15 -12.72 43.44
C SER A 293 25.46 -12.65 42.08
N ALA A 294 25.06 -13.80 41.53
CA ALA A 294 24.47 -13.88 40.21
C ALA A 294 23.06 -13.29 40.13
N PHE A 295 22.21 -13.46 41.14
CA PHE A 295 20.80 -13.05 41.03
C PHE A 295 20.40 -11.92 41.98
N LYS A 296 21.14 -11.65 43.06
CA LYS A 296 20.78 -10.61 44.04
C LYS A 296 21.61 -9.32 43.90
N GLU A 297 22.82 -9.39 43.35
CA GLU A 297 23.66 -8.21 43.17
C GLU A 297 23.37 -7.51 41.83
N ARG A 298 23.07 -6.21 41.85
CA ARG A 298 22.49 -5.49 40.69
C ARG A 298 23.49 -4.98 39.66
N LYS A 299 24.79 -4.88 39.99
CA LYS A 299 25.75 -4.19 39.12
C LYS A 299 26.19 -5.03 37.93
N ASP A 300 26.24 -6.36 38.09
CA ASP A 300 26.73 -7.32 37.08
C ASP A 300 25.99 -8.67 37.16
N GLY A 301 24.73 -8.67 37.62
CA GLY A 301 23.90 -9.86 37.80
C GLY A 301 23.20 -10.37 36.53
N ILE A 302 22.70 -11.60 36.59
CA ILE A 302 21.91 -12.26 35.54
C ILE A 302 20.44 -11.87 35.70
N ARG A 303 19.83 -11.35 34.63
CA ARG A 303 18.46 -10.84 34.67
C ARG A 303 17.58 -11.56 33.65
N ILE A 304 16.77 -12.51 34.12
CA ILE A 304 15.90 -13.32 33.25
C ILE A 304 14.52 -12.67 33.02
N SER A 305 14.10 -11.79 33.94
CA SER A 305 12.79 -11.14 33.94
C SER A 305 12.95 -9.69 34.42
N ASP A 306 12.09 -8.79 33.92
CA ASP A 306 12.02 -7.39 34.37
C ASP A 306 11.36 -7.23 35.75
N ARG A 307 10.78 -8.30 36.32
CA ARG A 307 10.14 -8.28 37.64
C ARG A 307 11.18 -8.48 38.73
N GLU A 308 11.35 -7.48 39.60
CA GLU A 308 12.31 -7.54 40.71
C GLU A 308 12.12 -8.78 41.62
N ARG A 309 10.87 -9.22 41.84
CA ARG A 309 10.56 -10.39 42.68
C ARG A 309 11.02 -11.73 42.10
N ASP A 310 11.30 -11.79 40.80
CA ASP A 310 11.76 -13.03 40.18
C ASP A 310 13.23 -13.33 40.50
N ALA A 311 14.02 -12.30 40.87
CA ALA A 311 15.40 -12.46 41.30
C ALA A 311 15.55 -13.38 42.52
N ASP A 312 14.70 -13.21 43.55
CA ASP A 312 14.70 -14.07 44.74
C ASP A 312 14.29 -15.51 44.40
N ARG A 313 13.32 -15.69 43.51
CA ARG A 313 12.86 -17.02 43.07
C ARG A 313 13.92 -17.76 42.28
N LEU A 314 14.64 -17.04 41.40
CA LEU A 314 15.75 -17.59 40.63
C LEU A 314 16.92 -17.95 41.55
N PHE A 315 17.22 -17.10 42.54
CA PHE A 315 18.19 -17.44 43.59
C PHE A 315 17.82 -18.75 44.29
N GLU A 316 16.59 -18.87 44.79
CA GLU A 316 16.13 -20.09 45.50
C GLU A 316 16.20 -21.34 44.60
N LEU A 317 15.78 -21.22 43.35
CA LEU A 317 15.79 -22.31 42.37
C LEU A 317 17.21 -22.79 42.08
N PHE A 318 18.13 -21.88 41.74
CA PHE A 318 19.50 -22.23 41.40
C PHE A 318 20.31 -22.69 42.62
N ALA A 319 20.14 -22.05 43.77
CA ALA A 319 20.81 -22.43 45.02
C ALA A 319 20.38 -23.83 45.46
N GLY A 320 19.07 -24.12 45.43
CA GLY A 320 18.54 -25.45 45.75
C GLY A 320 19.05 -26.52 44.80
N ALA A 321 19.04 -26.26 43.49
CA ALA A 321 19.45 -27.24 42.49
C ALA A 321 20.97 -27.53 42.52
N ILE A 322 21.81 -26.48 42.57
CA ILE A 322 23.27 -26.65 42.68
C ILE A 322 23.64 -27.31 44.02
N GLY A 323 23.03 -26.88 45.12
CA GLY A 323 23.26 -27.47 46.44
C GLY A 323 22.94 -28.96 46.49
N LEU A 324 21.75 -29.35 46.04
CA LEU A 324 21.26 -30.73 46.12
C LEU A 324 21.94 -31.68 45.13
N PHE A 325 22.16 -31.25 43.88
CA PHE A 325 22.62 -32.14 42.83
C PHE A 325 24.14 -32.14 42.65
N LYS A 326 24.82 -31.00 42.86
CA LYS A 326 26.29 -30.91 42.83
C LYS A 326 26.90 -30.99 44.22
N GLY A 327 26.40 -30.20 45.17
CA GLY A 327 26.97 -30.06 46.52
C GLY A 327 27.14 -31.40 47.23
N ASP A 328 26.05 -32.15 47.40
CA ASP A 328 26.06 -33.49 48.02
C ASP A 328 27.02 -34.47 47.35
N ARG A 329 27.16 -34.39 46.02
CA ARG A 329 28.01 -35.30 45.21
C ARG A 329 29.47 -34.87 45.14
N SER A 330 29.79 -33.64 45.58
CA SER A 330 31.16 -33.10 45.56
C SER A 330 32.03 -33.64 46.71
N HIS A 331 31.43 -34.15 47.79
CA HIS A 331 32.11 -34.58 49.00
C HIS A 331 32.56 -36.05 49.01
N LYS A 332 32.50 -36.76 47.87
CA LYS A 332 32.96 -38.17 47.66
C LYS A 332 32.31 -39.26 48.54
N ASP A 333 31.47 -38.90 49.51
CA ASP A 333 30.57 -39.83 50.18
C ASP A 333 29.34 -40.14 49.31
N ARG A 334 28.72 -41.30 49.53
CA ARG A 334 27.50 -41.70 48.82
C ARG A 334 26.46 -40.58 49.02
N PRO A 335 25.91 -39.98 47.94
CA PRO A 335 24.97 -38.86 48.08
C PRO A 335 23.79 -39.30 48.94
N LEU A 336 23.25 -38.37 49.74
CA LEU A 336 22.10 -38.64 50.62
C LEU A 336 20.89 -39.15 49.83
N LEU A 337 20.78 -38.73 48.56
CA LEU A 337 19.79 -39.18 47.58
C LEU A 337 20.49 -39.77 46.34
N PRO A 338 20.87 -41.06 46.36
CA PRO A 338 21.49 -41.70 45.21
C PRO A 338 20.48 -41.96 44.10
N CYS A 339 20.91 -41.76 42.85
CA CYS A 339 20.08 -41.99 41.68
C CYS A 339 19.88 -43.51 41.48
N ARG A 340 18.62 -43.96 41.39
CA ARG A 340 18.27 -45.39 41.40
C ARG A 340 18.07 -45.99 40.02
N SER A 341 17.90 -45.14 39.00
CA SER A 341 17.63 -45.60 37.64
C SER A 341 18.11 -44.61 36.58
N ARG A 342 18.34 -45.12 35.37
CA ARG A 342 18.65 -44.31 34.18
C ARG A 342 17.56 -43.27 33.89
N ARG A 343 16.28 -43.64 34.05
CA ARG A 343 15.13 -42.74 33.82
C ARG A 343 15.10 -41.57 34.82
N GLU A 344 15.42 -41.84 36.08
CA GLU A 344 15.57 -40.80 37.11
C GLU A 344 16.74 -39.87 36.77
N CYS A 345 17.89 -40.43 36.37
CA CYS A 345 19.04 -39.65 35.94
C CYS A 345 18.69 -38.72 34.78
N LEU A 346 18.03 -39.22 33.73
CA LEU A 346 17.64 -38.43 32.57
C LEU A 346 16.72 -37.26 32.92
N ARG A 347 15.79 -37.44 33.87
CA ARG A 347 14.92 -36.34 34.36
C ARG A 347 15.71 -35.26 35.10
N ILE A 348 16.69 -35.66 35.90
CA ILE A 348 17.57 -34.72 36.62
C ILE A 348 18.49 -33.96 35.65
N LEU A 349 18.99 -34.65 34.62
CA LEU A 349 19.78 -34.01 33.55
C LEU A 349 18.94 -33.06 32.69
N ALA A 350 17.67 -33.41 32.43
CA ALA A 350 16.73 -32.50 31.77
C ALA A 350 16.49 -31.25 32.62
N HIS A 351 16.42 -31.37 33.95
CA HIS A 351 16.33 -30.21 34.85
C HIS A 351 17.56 -29.30 34.75
N ALA A 352 18.79 -29.86 34.70
CA ALA A 352 19.99 -29.07 34.47
C ALA A 352 19.95 -28.33 33.11
N SER A 353 19.43 -29.00 32.07
CA SER A 353 19.20 -28.40 30.74
C SER A 353 18.23 -27.22 30.85
N SER A 354 17.09 -27.38 31.55
CA SER A 354 16.12 -26.30 31.75
C SER A 354 16.68 -25.10 32.52
N LEU A 355 17.59 -25.32 33.48
CA LEU A 355 18.25 -24.23 34.19
C LEU A 355 19.23 -23.46 33.28
N LEU A 356 19.95 -24.15 32.39
CA LEU A 356 20.78 -23.51 31.37
C LEU A 356 19.92 -22.72 30.37
N ASP A 357 18.76 -23.26 29.96
CA ASP A 357 17.81 -22.55 29.09
C ASP A 357 17.26 -21.27 29.73
N LEU A 358 17.06 -21.27 31.05
CA LEU A 358 16.71 -20.07 31.80
C LEU A 358 17.83 -19.02 31.75
N LEU A 359 19.10 -19.45 31.91
CA LEU A 359 20.22 -18.52 31.80
C LEU A 359 20.25 -17.86 30.41
N ASP A 360 19.97 -18.60 29.33
CA ASP A 360 19.99 -18.06 27.97
C ASP A 360 18.97 -16.96 27.65
N ARG A 361 18.04 -16.71 28.58
CA ARG A 361 17.07 -15.62 28.55
C ARG A 361 17.53 -14.37 29.30
N ASP A 362 18.81 -14.31 29.69
CA ASP A 362 19.42 -13.13 30.31
C ASP A 362 19.27 -11.90 29.40
N VAL A 363 18.38 -10.98 29.77
CA VAL A 363 17.91 -9.86 28.94
C VAL A 363 19.02 -8.88 28.57
N ASP A 364 20.11 -8.87 29.34
CA ASP A 364 21.25 -7.99 29.09
C ASP A 364 22.21 -8.57 28.03
N ARG A 365 22.09 -9.87 27.74
CA ARG A 365 22.90 -10.61 26.74
C ARG A 365 22.11 -11.16 25.57
N ALA A 366 20.81 -11.33 25.76
CA ALA A 366 19.91 -11.89 24.76
C ALA A 366 19.78 -10.96 23.54
N PRO A 367 19.58 -11.53 22.34
CA PRO A 367 19.26 -10.74 21.17
C PRO A 367 17.96 -9.97 21.42
N VAL A 368 17.87 -8.72 20.97
CA VAL A 368 16.70 -7.87 21.22
C VAL A 368 16.25 -7.17 19.94
N VAL A 369 14.93 -7.08 19.77
CA VAL A 369 14.30 -6.24 18.75
C VAL A 369 13.98 -4.89 19.38
N ARG A 370 14.56 -3.82 18.82
CA ARG A 370 14.30 -2.43 19.22
C ARG A 370 13.09 -1.84 18.53
N GLY A 371 12.82 -2.29 17.31
CA GLY A 371 11.63 -1.97 16.57
C GLY A 371 11.63 -2.66 15.22
N TYR A 372 10.57 -2.45 14.45
CA TYR A 372 10.38 -3.11 13.17
C TYR A 372 9.89 -2.15 12.09
N ARG A 373 9.98 -2.59 10.84
CA ARG A 373 9.49 -1.91 9.63
C ARG A 373 8.96 -2.96 8.66
N HIS A 374 7.70 -2.83 8.24
CA HIS A 374 7.09 -3.66 7.20
C HIS A 374 6.64 -2.74 6.06
N ASP A 375 7.38 -2.77 4.94
CA ASP A 375 7.20 -1.85 3.82
C ASP A 375 6.43 -2.51 2.66
N GLN A 376 5.23 -3.01 2.91
CA GLN A 376 4.43 -3.78 1.94
C GLN A 376 5.16 -5.03 1.38
N GLY A 377 4.40 -5.99 0.85
CA GLY A 377 4.96 -7.25 0.38
C GLY A 377 5.45 -8.15 1.53
N THR A 378 6.45 -8.97 1.26
CA THR A 378 6.81 -10.09 2.14
C THR A 378 8.01 -9.82 3.04
N ALA A 379 8.61 -8.62 3.01
CA ALA A 379 9.82 -8.33 3.77
C ALA A 379 9.53 -7.57 5.08
N LEU A 380 9.80 -8.21 6.22
CA LEU A 380 9.79 -7.58 7.55
C LEU A 380 11.24 -7.25 7.96
N THR A 381 11.54 -5.98 8.18
CA THR A 381 12.85 -5.51 8.64
C THR A 381 12.82 -5.22 10.13
N LEU A 382 13.77 -5.77 10.88
CA LEU A 382 13.90 -5.65 12.32
C LEU A 382 15.16 -4.87 12.66
N TRP A 383 15.02 -3.87 13.54
CA TRP A 383 16.16 -3.26 14.22
C TRP A 383 16.56 -4.15 15.38
N VAL A 384 17.72 -4.79 15.26
CA VAL A 384 18.19 -5.79 16.21
C VAL A 384 19.51 -5.38 16.86
N GLU A 385 19.67 -5.71 18.13
CA GLU A 385 20.93 -5.57 18.86
C GLU A 385 21.37 -6.91 19.46
N ARG A 386 22.68 -7.02 19.74
CA ARG A 386 23.30 -8.20 20.37
C ARG A 386 23.12 -9.51 19.57
N THR A 387 22.92 -9.39 18.27
CA THR A 387 22.75 -10.49 17.31
C THR A 387 24.00 -10.75 16.48
N GLY A 388 24.27 -12.03 16.20
CA GLY A 388 25.22 -12.51 15.22
C GLY A 388 24.57 -12.84 13.88
N SER A 389 25.38 -13.22 12.89
CA SER A 389 24.90 -13.55 11.55
C SER A 389 24.07 -14.83 11.47
N GLN A 390 24.12 -15.69 12.50
CA GLN A 390 23.37 -16.95 12.59
C GLN A 390 22.03 -16.81 13.32
N VAL A 391 21.61 -15.59 13.67
CA VAL A 391 20.32 -15.35 14.32
C VAL A 391 19.16 -15.92 13.50
N GLU A 392 18.23 -16.54 14.22
CA GLU A 392 16.96 -17.08 13.75
C GLU A 392 15.81 -16.22 14.28
N VAL A 393 14.74 -16.12 13.51
CA VAL A 393 13.53 -15.37 13.88
C VAL A 393 12.36 -16.33 13.92
N TRP A 394 11.64 -16.32 15.02
CA TRP A 394 10.49 -17.18 15.26
C TRP A 394 9.25 -16.32 15.45
N LEU A 395 8.18 -16.67 14.75
CA LEU A 395 6.87 -16.03 14.75
C LEU A 395 5.87 -16.92 15.51
N ASP A 396 5.15 -16.31 16.45
CA ASP A 396 4.11 -16.92 17.29
C ASP A 396 4.53 -18.25 17.90
N GLU A 397 5.80 -18.33 18.30
CA GLU A 397 6.49 -19.49 18.87
C GLU A 397 6.55 -20.76 17.98
N LYS A 398 5.97 -20.72 16.78
CA LYS A 398 5.74 -21.92 15.96
C LYS A 398 6.45 -21.88 14.62
N HIS A 399 6.55 -20.71 14.00
CA HIS A 399 6.98 -20.58 12.62
C HIS A 399 8.33 -19.89 12.56
N LYS A 400 9.35 -20.60 12.11
CA LYS A 400 10.65 -20.00 11.81
C LYS A 400 10.55 -19.25 10.49
N LEU A 401 10.88 -17.97 10.50
CA LEU A 401 10.88 -17.13 9.30
C LEU A 401 12.19 -17.27 8.53
N GLU A 402 12.11 -17.21 7.21
CA GLU A 402 13.29 -17.23 6.36
C GLU A 402 14.03 -15.89 6.43
N LYS A 403 15.36 -15.94 6.59
CA LYS A 403 16.19 -14.74 6.64
C LYS A 403 16.56 -14.31 5.23
N ILE A 404 16.12 -13.11 4.84
CA ILE A 404 16.45 -12.50 3.54
C ILE A 404 17.83 -11.84 3.60
N SER A 405 18.11 -11.05 4.63
CA SER A 405 19.42 -10.37 4.76
C SER A 405 19.76 -10.04 6.22
N PHE A 406 21.06 -9.88 6.50
CA PHE A 406 21.56 -9.46 7.81
C PHE A 406 22.72 -8.47 7.66
N GLN A 407 22.62 -7.37 8.40
CA GLN A 407 23.68 -6.40 8.63
C GLN A 407 23.72 -6.09 10.14
N THR A 408 24.86 -5.65 10.67
CA THR A 408 24.92 -5.25 12.07
C THR A 408 23.91 -4.14 12.36
N GLY A 409 22.94 -4.41 13.25
CA GLY A 409 21.84 -3.51 13.55
C GLY A 409 20.55 -3.78 12.77
N THR A 410 20.56 -4.59 11.71
CA THR A 410 19.40 -4.75 10.82
C THR A 410 19.26 -6.19 10.32
N LEU A 411 18.09 -6.77 10.52
CA LEU A 411 17.75 -8.13 10.09
C LEU A 411 16.47 -8.10 9.27
N THR A 412 16.49 -8.60 8.05
CA THR A 412 15.29 -8.68 7.19
C THR A 412 14.87 -10.14 7.02
N VAL A 413 13.59 -10.41 7.26
CA VAL A 413 12.99 -11.75 7.16
C VAL A 413 11.80 -11.75 6.22
N ASP A 414 11.50 -12.92 5.66
CA ASP A 414 10.35 -13.18 4.82
C ASP A 414 9.13 -13.53 5.68
N VAL A 415 8.03 -12.83 5.43
CA VAL A 415 6.71 -13.02 6.03
C VAL A 415 5.66 -13.35 4.95
N ALA A 416 6.09 -13.88 3.81
CA ALA A 416 5.19 -14.41 2.79
C ALA A 416 4.23 -15.46 3.39
N GLY A 417 2.93 -15.30 3.12
CA GLY A 417 1.90 -16.20 3.63
C GLY A 417 1.58 -16.04 5.12
N VAL A 418 2.22 -15.09 5.82
CA VAL A 418 1.81 -14.73 7.19
C VAL A 418 0.53 -13.88 7.10
N PRO A 419 -0.54 -14.22 7.84
CA PRO A 419 -1.76 -13.41 7.87
C PRO A 419 -1.48 -11.96 8.27
N ALA A 420 -2.35 -11.04 7.85
CA ALA A 420 -2.33 -9.71 8.44
C ALA A 420 -2.77 -9.78 9.90
N GLY A 421 -2.16 -8.96 10.75
CA GLY A 421 -2.56 -8.84 12.14
C GLY A 421 -1.39 -8.69 13.11
N GLU A 422 -1.72 -8.88 14.40
CA GLU A 422 -0.75 -8.92 15.48
C GLU A 422 -0.01 -10.24 15.45
N HIS A 423 1.32 -10.17 15.49
CA HIS A 423 2.16 -11.34 15.68
C HIS A 423 3.24 -11.06 16.71
N ARG A 424 3.76 -12.11 17.31
CA ARG A 424 4.89 -12.04 18.24
C ARG A 424 6.11 -12.65 17.61
N ILE A 425 7.19 -11.88 17.56
CA ILE A 425 8.48 -12.39 17.13
C ILE A 425 9.43 -12.51 18.31
N HIS A 426 10.28 -13.51 18.30
CA HIS A 426 11.46 -13.55 19.16
C HIS A 426 12.68 -14.01 18.38
N LEU A 427 13.84 -13.61 18.86
CA LEU A 427 15.13 -13.89 18.23
C LEU A 427 15.84 -15.01 18.96
N VAL A 428 16.43 -15.94 18.23
CA VAL A 428 17.29 -17.00 18.78
C VAL A 428 18.65 -16.91 18.11
N ASP A 429 19.72 -16.68 18.88
CA ASP A 429 21.08 -16.57 18.36
C ASP A 429 22.03 -17.52 19.10
N GLY A 430 22.28 -18.67 18.48
CA GLY A 430 22.87 -19.82 19.15
C GLY A 430 21.89 -20.37 20.18
N THR A 431 22.28 -20.32 21.45
CA THR A 431 21.41 -20.78 22.56
C THR A 431 20.62 -19.62 23.19
N ARG A 432 21.02 -18.37 22.94
CA ARG A 432 20.44 -17.16 23.53
C ARG A 432 19.07 -16.87 22.93
N GLN A 433 18.07 -16.62 23.78
CA GLN A 433 16.69 -16.35 23.39
C GLN A 433 16.27 -14.95 23.84
N GLY A 434 15.87 -14.13 22.87
CA GLY A 434 15.34 -12.78 23.10
C GLY A 434 13.91 -12.77 23.64
N PRO A 435 13.47 -11.65 24.25
CA PRO A 435 12.07 -11.46 24.62
C PRO A 435 11.17 -11.40 23.38
N GLU A 436 9.87 -11.69 23.58
CA GLU A 436 8.86 -11.47 22.55
C GLU A 436 8.74 -9.98 22.22
N HIS A 437 8.62 -9.66 20.94
CA HIS A 437 8.34 -8.34 20.42
C HIS A 437 7.08 -8.41 19.55
N VAL A 438 6.13 -7.53 19.82
CA VAL A 438 4.89 -7.47 19.02
C VAL A 438 5.18 -6.74 17.71
N VAL A 439 4.82 -7.36 16.59
CA VAL A 439 4.87 -6.76 15.26
C VAL A 439 3.50 -6.82 14.64
N TRP A 440 3.21 -5.84 13.79
CA TRP A 440 1.99 -5.84 13.00
C TRP A 440 2.33 -6.09 11.54
N ILE A 441 1.80 -7.17 10.98
CA ILE A 441 1.94 -7.48 9.56
C ILE A 441 0.71 -6.93 8.86
N THR A 442 0.93 -6.11 7.84
CA THR A 442 -0.14 -5.43 7.12
C THR A 442 -0.26 -6.05 5.74
N LEU A 443 -1.42 -6.63 5.42
CA LEU A 443 -1.86 -6.65 4.02
C LEU A 443 -2.19 -5.19 3.66
N ALA A 444 -1.92 -4.79 2.41
CA ALA A 444 -1.89 -3.40 1.94
C ALA A 444 -2.93 -2.47 2.61
N PRO A 445 -2.61 -1.18 2.85
CA PRO A 445 -3.47 -0.26 3.59
C PRO A 445 -4.92 -0.34 3.09
N GLY A 446 -5.80 -0.87 3.95
CA GLY A 446 -7.23 -0.99 3.68
C GLY A 446 -7.79 0.37 3.32
N GLN A 447 -8.58 0.40 2.24
CA GLN A 447 -9.16 1.56 1.55
C GLN A 447 -8.72 2.93 2.09
N THR A 448 -7.84 3.60 1.32
CA THR A 448 -7.45 5.01 1.54
C THR A 448 -8.64 5.97 1.47
N ASN A 449 -9.76 5.50 0.91
CA ASN A 449 -11.04 6.19 0.95
C ASN A 449 -12.00 5.47 1.90
N TRP A 450 -12.53 6.19 2.89
CA TRP A 450 -13.53 5.61 3.79
C TRP A 450 -14.54 6.66 4.23
N TYR A 451 -15.70 6.18 4.67
CA TYR A 451 -16.82 7.00 5.10
C TYR A 451 -17.36 6.45 6.42
N ARG A 452 -17.23 7.21 7.49
CA ARG A 452 -17.64 6.81 8.84
C ARG A 452 -18.81 7.65 9.30
N VAL A 453 -19.88 7.00 9.77
CA VAL A 453 -21.06 7.66 10.31
C VAL A 453 -20.72 8.37 11.61
N VAL A 454 -20.93 9.69 11.66
CA VAL A 454 -20.67 10.54 12.84
C VAL A 454 -21.97 10.97 13.50
N GLU A 455 -23.01 11.21 12.72
CA GLU A 455 -24.30 11.70 13.19
C GLU A 455 -25.42 11.20 12.27
N VAL A 456 -26.57 10.88 12.84
CA VAL A 456 -27.74 10.32 12.14
C VAL A 456 -29.00 11.11 12.50
N ASN A 457 -30.07 10.94 11.72
CA ASN A 457 -31.36 11.59 11.96
C ASN A 457 -31.29 13.13 11.95
N ILE A 458 -30.41 13.69 11.12
CA ILE A 458 -30.24 15.13 10.99
C ILE A 458 -31.45 15.73 10.25
N PRO A 459 -32.17 16.71 10.81
CA PRO A 459 -33.29 17.33 10.11
C PRO A 459 -32.84 18.09 8.86
N LEU A 460 -33.45 17.78 7.71
CA LEU A 460 -33.18 18.42 6.42
C LEU A 460 -34.35 19.30 6.02
N PHE A 461 -34.10 20.56 5.68
CA PHE A 461 -35.12 21.54 5.35
C PHE A 461 -35.14 21.85 3.86
N ALA A 462 -36.33 22.00 3.26
CA ALA A 462 -36.52 22.34 1.86
C ALA A 462 -36.48 23.85 1.59
N ASP A 463 -36.36 24.68 2.64
CA ASP A 463 -36.30 26.13 2.52
C ASP A 463 -35.37 26.78 3.58
N ALA A 464 -34.94 28.01 3.29
CA ALA A 464 -34.01 28.75 4.14
C ALA A 464 -34.60 29.25 5.46
N SER A 465 -35.94 29.32 5.57
CA SER A 465 -36.65 29.73 6.79
C SER A 465 -36.91 28.57 7.75
N GLY A 466 -36.82 27.34 7.26
CA GLY A 466 -36.99 26.12 8.06
C GLY A 466 -38.44 25.74 8.33
N HIS A 467 -39.39 26.25 7.55
CA HIS A 467 -40.81 25.96 7.73
C HIS A 467 -41.22 24.65 7.05
N SER A 468 -40.52 24.25 5.99
CA SER A 468 -40.71 23.02 5.23
C SER A 468 -39.52 22.08 5.46
N GLN A 469 -39.82 20.89 5.98
CA GLN A 469 -38.83 19.83 6.20
C GLN A 469 -39.00 18.76 5.13
N HIS A 470 -37.89 18.20 4.64
CA HIS A 470 -37.90 16.99 3.82
C HIS A 470 -38.39 15.79 4.65
N ASP A 471 -38.96 14.81 3.98
CA ASP A 471 -39.37 13.52 4.55
C ASP A 471 -38.18 12.58 4.81
N LEU A 472 -37.02 12.90 4.24
CA LEU A 472 -35.75 12.20 4.41
C LEU A 472 -34.97 12.72 5.61
N ALA A 473 -34.25 11.81 6.26
CA ALA A 473 -33.27 12.14 7.29
C ALA A 473 -31.90 12.42 6.67
N GLY A 474 -31.12 13.27 7.32
CA GLY A 474 -29.72 13.47 7.02
C GLY A 474 -28.82 12.52 7.83
N VAL A 475 -27.75 12.06 7.19
CA VAL A 475 -26.61 11.39 7.83
C VAL A 475 -25.35 12.21 7.59
N ARG A 476 -24.53 12.37 8.64
CA ARG A 476 -23.21 12.99 8.53
C ARG A 476 -22.13 11.92 8.53
N LEU A 477 -21.29 11.96 7.52
CA LEU A 477 -20.14 11.09 7.36
C LEU A 477 -18.86 11.91 7.55
N ALA A 478 -17.95 11.42 8.40
CA ALA A 478 -16.53 11.77 8.29
C ALA A 478 -15.97 11.00 7.11
N THR A 479 -15.20 11.67 6.27
CA THR A 479 -14.65 11.08 5.06
C THR A 479 -13.13 11.23 5.05
N LEU A 480 -12.46 10.24 4.48
CA LEU A 480 -11.12 10.37 3.97
C LEU A 480 -11.21 10.08 2.48
N GLU A 481 -10.82 11.02 1.63
CA GLU A 481 -10.91 10.87 0.18
C GLU A 481 -9.59 11.30 -0.45
N ALA A 482 -8.87 10.37 -1.05
CA ALA A 482 -7.51 10.54 -1.55
C ALA A 482 -6.57 11.14 -0.47
N GLY A 483 -6.73 10.71 0.79
CA GLY A 483 -5.96 11.25 1.92
C GLY A 483 -6.41 12.64 2.41
N VAL A 484 -7.46 13.22 1.83
CA VAL A 484 -8.04 14.49 2.29
C VAL A 484 -9.15 14.20 3.29
N PRO A 485 -9.01 14.59 4.58
CA PRO A 485 -10.09 14.46 5.54
C PRO A 485 -11.21 15.48 5.25
N GLY A 486 -12.45 15.05 5.42
CA GLY A 486 -13.63 15.87 5.16
C GLY A 486 -14.86 15.43 5.94
N GLU A 487 -15.94 16.16 5.74
CA GLU A 487 -17.27 15.79 6.21
C GLU A 487 -18.29 15.94 5.08
N ARG A 488 -19.29 15.06 5.05
CA ARG A 488 -20.43 15.14 4.14
C ARG A 488 -21.72 14.96 4.90
N ILE A 489 -22.72 15.79 4.60
CA ILE A 489 -24.11 15.51 4.97
C ILE A 489 -24.84 15.01 3.73
N LEU A 490 -25.53 13.90 3.86
CA LEU A 490 -26.26 13.24 2.79
C LEU A 490 -27.69 12.95 3.26
N ALA A 491 -28.64 13.01 2.34
CA ALA A 491 -30.01 12.57 2.61
C ALA A 491 -30.11 11.07 2.38
N THR A 492 -30.81 10.37 3.27
CA THR A 492 -30.92 8.91 3.24
C THR A 492 -32.29 8.44 3.71
N ARG A 493 -32.67 7.23 3.28
CA ARG A 493 -33.79 6.45 3.83
C ARG A 493 -33.33 5.35 4.78
N GLU A 494 -32.03 5.06 4.79
CA GLU A 494 -31.44 3.99 5.56
C GLU A 494 -31.23 4.40 7.02
N THR A 495 -31.17 3.40 7.89
CA THR A 495 -30.83 3.60 9.31
C THR A 495 -29.38 3.24 9.53
N TYR A 496 -28.64 4.18 10.13
CA TYR A 496 -27.22 4.02 10.40
C TYR A 496 -26.91 4.04 11.91
N GLN A 497 -25.78 3.45 12.27
CA GLN A 497 -25.24 3.50 13.62
C GLN A 497 -23.98 4.38 13.65
N VAL A 498 -23.91 5.28 14.62
CA VAL A 498 -22.73 6.15 14.80
C VAL A 498 -21.50 5.29 15.10
N GLY A 499 -20.39 5.62 14.44
CA GLY A 499 -19.12 4.88 14.52
C GLY A 499 -18.97 3.78 13.47
N HIS A 500 -20.02 3.42 12.72
CA HIS A 500 -19.91 2.44 11.64
C HIS A 500 -19.36 3.06 10.36
N TYR A 501 -18.55 2.29 9.65
CA TYR A 501 -18.16 2.57 8.27
C TYR A 501 -19.27 2.14 7.31
N VAL A 502 -19.42 2.89 6.22
CA VAL A 502 -20.41 2.64 5.17
C VAL A 502 -19.76 2.71 3.80
N SER A 503 -20.27 1.92 2.85
CA SER A 503 -19.85 1.98 1.45
C SER A 503 -20.44 3.21 0.75
N TRP A 504 -19.82 3.65 -0.34
CA TRP A 504 -20.28 4.81 -1.11
C TRP A 504 -21.24 4.40 -2.22
N HIS A 505 -22.55 4.44 -1.94
CA HIS A 505 -23.60 4.06 -2.89
C HIS A 505 -24.74 5.09 -2.92
N TRP A 506 -25.41 5.16 -4.07
CA TRP A 506 -26.59 5.99 -4.30
C TRP A 506 -27.75 5.13 -4.77
N ALA A 507 -28.94 5.40 -4.24
CA ALA A 507 -30.14 4.71 -4.65
C ALA A 507 -30.43 4.99 -6.13
N ALA A 508 -30.86 3.96 -6.85
CA ALA A 508 -31.32 4.06 -8.23
C ALA A 508 -32.67 4.81 -8.29
N SER A 509 -32.66 6.14 -8.14
CA SER A 509 -33.86 6.98 -8.31
C SER A 509 -33.65 8.02 -9.41
N GLU A 510 -34.66 8.20 -10.25
CA GLU A 510 -34.61 9.07 -11.44
C GLU A 510 -34.69 10.58 -11.13
N HIS A 511 -34.93 11.00 -9.88
CA HIS A 511 -35.10 12.41 -9.52
C HIS A 511 -34.38 12.75 -8.20
N GLY A 512 -33.63 13.86 -8.19
CA GLY A 512 -32.98 14.41 -7.00
C GLY A 512 -33.95 15.03 -6.00
N ILE A 513 -33.50 15.26 -4.77
CA ILE A 513 -34.30 15.72 -3.62
C ILE A 513 -34.50 17.25 -3.65
N GLY A 514 -33.76 17.95 -4.52
CA GLY A 514 -33.76 19.40 -4.63
C GLY A 514 -33.00 20.10 -3.51
N ALA A 515 -33.16 21.43 -3.47
CA ALA A 515 -32.38 22.30 -2.61
C ALA A 515 -32.63 22.00 -1.12
N THR A 516 -31.56 21.93 -0.33
CA THR A 516 -31.65 21.50 1.07
C THR A 516 -30.82 22.38 2.00
N TRP A 517 -31.35 22.62 3.20
CA TRP A 517 -30.74 23.38 4.28
C TRP A 517 -30.63 22.54 5.55
N VAL A 518 -29.59 22.77 6.34
CA VAL A 518 -29.34 22.05 7.59
C VAL A 518 -28.86 22.99 8.68
N ARG A 519 -29.10 22.62 9.94
CA ARG A 519 -28.44 23.25 11.10
C ARG A 519 -27.22 22.42 11.46
N ASN A 520 -26.07 23.05 11.60
CA ASN A 520 -24.86 22.30 11.93
C ASN A 520 -24.89 21.76 13.37
N ARG A 521 -25.47 22.55 14.29
CA ARG A 521 -25.76 22.17 15.68
C ARG A 521 -27.15 22.66 16.08
N PRO A 522 -27.74 22.10 17.14
CA PRO A 522 -28.97 22.65 17.73
C PRO A 522 -28.80 24.15 18.04
N GLY A 523 -29.65 24.99 17.45
CA GLY A 523 -29.61 26.45 17.61
C GLY A 523 -28.85 27.23 16.53
N ASP A 524 -28.08 26.57 15.67
CA ASP A 524 -27.37 27.23 14.57
C ASP A 524 -28.34 27.74 13.49
N PRO A 525 -27.99 28.81 12.75
CA PRO A 525 -28.76 29.26 11.60
C PRO A 525 -28.75 28.19 10.49
N LEU A 526 -29.85 28.09 9.75
CA LEU A 526 -29.93 27.20 8.59
C LEU A 526 -28.93 27.62 7.52
N ARG A 527 -28.18 26.63 7.01
CA ARG A 527 -27.25 26.83 5.91
C ARG A 527 -27.63 25.91 4.77
N LYS A 528 -27.65 26.46 3.56
CA LYS A 528 -27.86 25.66 2.35
C LYS A 528 -26.70 24.68 2.22
N VAL A 529 -27.05 23.42 2.05
CA VAL A 529 -26.13 22.31 1.88
C VAL A 529 -25.98 22.15 0.37
N TRP A 530 -26.98 21.63 -0.35
CA TRP A 530 -26.97 21.46 -1.81
C TRP A 530 -28.12 22.16 -2.53
N ASP A 531 -27.96 22.36 -3.85
CA ASP A 531 -29.03 22.78 -4.77
C ASP A 531 -29.88 21.60 -5.26
N ASP A 532 -29.27 20.42 -5.42
CA ASP A 532 -29.92 19.14 -5.67
C ASP A 532 -28.95 18.01 -5.29
N ASN A 533 -29.46 16.85 -4.88
CA ASN A 533 -28.65 15.67 -4.55
C ASN A 533 -29.48 14.38 -4.63
N GLY A 534 -28.81 13.26 -4.88
CA GLY A 534 -29.41 11.92 -4.83
C GLY A 534 -29.69 11.46 -3.39
N VAL A 535 -30.36 10.31 -3.27
CA VAL A 535 -30.57 9.63 -1.98
C VAL A 535 -29.42 8.65 -1.76
N PHE A 536 -28.73 8.79 -0.62
CA PHE A 536 -27.64 7.92 -0.22
C PHE A 536 -28.17 6.62 0.41
N ASP A 537 -27.69 5.46 -0.07
CA ASP A 537 -28.05 4.11 0.39
C ASP A 537 -26.82 3.24 0.67
N GLY A 538 -25.72 3.88 1.08
CA GLY A 538 -24.49 3.20 1.47
C GLY A 538 -24.75 2.07 2.47
N GLN A 539 -24.16 0.91 2.23
CA GLN A 539 -24.35 -0.27 3.08
C GLN A 539 -23.36 -0.23 4.26
N PRO A 540 -23.79 -0.55 5.50
CA PRO A 540 -22.88 -0.71 6.63
C PRO A 540 -21.81 -1.77 6.33
N VAL A 541 -20.56 -1.43 6.60
CA VAL A 541 -19.40 -2.32 6.40
C VAL A 541 -19.01 -2.96 7.74
N ALA A 542 -18.47 -2.16 8.66
CA ALA A 542 -18.03 -2.61 9.99
C ALA A 542 -17.94 -1.43 10.98
N PRO A 543 -17.97 -1.68 12.30
CA PRO A 543 -17.73 -0.64 13.30
C PRO A 543 -16.27 -0.20 13.37
N ALA A 544 -16.02 1.06 13.72
CA ALA A 544 -14.70 1.52 14.12
C ALA A 544 -14.24 0.84 15.42
N HIS A 545 -12.96 0.46 15.49
CA HIS A 545 -12.33 0.00 16.73
C HIS A 545 -11.31 1.01 17.26
N ALA A 546 -10.54 0.60 18.27
CA ALA A 546 -9.45 1.43 18.78
C ALA A 546 -8.38 1.63 17.70
N GLU A 547 -7.94 2.87 17.54
CA GLU A 547 -6.81 3.23 16.68
C GLU A 547 -5.54 2.50 17.11
N ARG A 548 -4.76 2.05 16.12
CA ARG A 548 -3.49 1.37 16.29
C ARG A 548 -2.49 1.86 15.23
N LEU A 549 -1.24 2.02 15.65
CA LEU A 549 -0.13 2.34 14.75
C LEU A 549 0.34 1.06 14.05
N MET A 550 0.34 1.05 12.72
CA MET A 550 0.81 -0.07 11.90
C MET A 550 2.30 0.04 11.61
N LYS A 551 2.72 1.25 11.19
CA LYS A 551 4.11 1.60 10.86
C LYS A 551 4.30 3.12 10.88
N ILE A 552 5.55 3.54 10.77
CA ILE A 552 5.91 4.94 10.54
C ILE A 552 6.70 5.10 9.23
N SER A 553 6.67 6.28 8.63
CA SER A 553 7.56 6.67 7.52
C SER A 553 8.18 8.04 7.77
N ILE A 554 9.35 8.29 7.19
CA ILE A 554 9.98 9.61 7.18
C ILE A 554 9.80 10.21 5.78
N GLU A 555 9.23 11.41 5.72
CA GLU A 555 8.88 12.09 4.48
C GLU A 555 9.57 13.46 4.40
N PRO A 556 10.46 13.70 3.41
CA PRO A 556 10.89 12.76 2.35
C PRO A 556 11.84 11.65 2.82
N SER A 557 11.77 10.49 2.16
CA SER A 557 12.65 9.34 2.43
C SER A 557 14.08 9.49 1.86
N HIS A 558 14.27 10.41 0.92
CA HIS A 558 15.56 10.75 0.33
C HIS A 558 15.71 12.27 0.25
N LEU A 559 16.72 12.82 0.91
CA LEU A 559 17.01 14.25 0.93
C LEU A 559 18.34 14.56 0.24
N LEU A 560 18.33 15.55 -0.66
CA LEU A 560 19.53 16.10 -1.30
C LEU A 560 19.66 17.57 -0.89
N LEU A 561 20.71 17.93 -0.15
CA LEU A 561 20.92 19.28 0.36
C LEU A 561 22.25 19.86 -0.11
N ARG A 562 22.25 21.14 -0.50
CA ARG A 562 23.50 21.92 -0.62
C ARG A 562 23.99 22.34 0.78
N GLY A 563 25.25 22.73 0.89
CA GLY A 563 25.84 23.17 2.17
C GLY A 563 25.03 24.29 2.83
N LYS A 564 24.81 24.17 4.16
CA LYS A 564 23.90 25.03 4.95
C LYS A 564 22.42 24.99 4.55
N GLY A 565 22.06 24.10 3.62
CA GLY A 565 20.69 23.87 3.21
C GLY A 565 19.83 23.37 4.37
N LYS A 566 18.54 23.66 4.25
CA LYS A 566 17.51 23.21 5.19
C LYS A 566 16.37 22.61 4.39
N ALA A 567 15.73 21.59 4.95
CA ALA A 567 14.54 21.01 4.38
C ALA A 567 13.57 20.55 5.46
N PRO A 568 12.27 20.63 5.17
CA PRO A 568 11.24 20.03 6.02
C PRO A 568 11.38 18.52 6.03
N LEU A 569 11.16 17.94 7.21
CA LEU A 569 11.11 16.50 7.39
C LEU A 569 10.00 16.18 8.39
N ARG A 570 9.10 15.31 7.98
CA ARG A 570 7.96 14.88 8.78
C ARG A 570 8.04 13.38 9.00
N VAL A 571 7.58 12.96 10.17
CA VAL A 571 7.37 11.53 10.43
C VAL A 571 5.87 11.29 10.38
N MET A 572 5.46 10.35 9.53
CA MET A 572 4.06 10.02 9.32
C MET A 572 3.78 8.68 10.01
N GLY A 573 2.76 8.65 10.86
CA GLY A 573 2.18 7.41 11.36
C GLY A 573 1.14 6.88 10.38
N HIS A 574 1.20 5.59 10.11
CA HIS A 574 0.20 4.86 9.32
C HIS A 574 -0.67 4.07 10.31
N PHE A 575 -1.94 4.43 10.40
CA PHE A 575 -2.85 3.98 11.43
C PHE A 575 -3.96 3.11 10.84
N THR A 576 -4.53 2.25 11.69
CA THR A 576 -5.74 1.50 11.42
C THR A 576 -6.59 1.36 12.66
N ASP A 577 -7.89 1.18 12.47
CA ASP A 577 -8.79 0.69 13.51
C ASP A 577 -9.31 -0.72 13.21
N GLY A 578 -8.69 -1.45 12.27
CA GLY A 578 -9.13 -2.76 11.82
C GLY A 578 -10.18 -2.74 10.71
N THR A 579 -10.87 -1.61 10.47
CA THR A 579 -11.79 -1.44 9.33
C THR A 579 -11.21 -0.50 8.28
N ALA A 580 -10.62 0.61 8.71
CA ALA A 580 -10.03 1.62 7.83
C ALA A 580 -8.54 1.83 8.12
N THR A 581 -7.85 2.44 7.16
CA THR A 581 -6.48 2.94 7.36
C THR A 581 -6.36 4.41 6.98
N TRP A 582 -5.42 5.11 7.61
CA TRP A 582 -5.11 6.51 7.30
C TRP A 582 -3.69 6.86 7.69
N THR A 583 -3.21 8.00 7.21
CA THR A 583 -1.90 8.53 7.55
C THR A 583 -2.06 9.87 8.26
N SER A 584 -1.32 10.06 9.36
CA SER A 584 -1.33 11.30 10.13
C SER A 584 0.11 11.65 10.56
N PRO A 585 0.49 12.94 10.64
CA PRO A 585 1.79 13.31 11.18
C PRO A 585 1.92 12.84 12.65
N ILE A 586 3.13 12.43 13.03
CA ILE A 586 3.51 12.22 14.42
C ILE A 586 4.01 13.55 14.97
N ASP A 587 3.45 13.95 16.12
CA ASP A 587 3.87 15.14 16.84
C ASP A 587 5.23 14.91 17.52
N ASP A 588 6.12 15.91 17.41
CA ASP A 588 7.45 15.94 18.02
C ASP A 588 8.28 14.64 17.88
N PRO A 589 8.48 14.15 16.64
CA PRO A 589 9.17 12.89 16.42
C PRO A 589 10.65 12.99 16.85
N GLN A 590 11.14 11.94 17.50
CA GLN A 590 12.55 11.83 17.88
C GLN A 590 13.33 11.23 16.71
N VAL A 591 13.94 12.10 15.90
CA VAL A 591 14.74 11.69 14.74
C VAL A 591 16.23 11.90 15.03
N GLU A 592 16.99 10.82 14.96
CA GLU A 592 18.43 10.80 15.20
C GLU A 592 19.19 10.71 13.86
N SER A 593 20.36 11.35 13.79
CA SER A 593 21.26 11.20 12.64
C SER A 593 22.37 10.21 12.98
N SER A 594 22.66 9.31 12.04
CA SER A 594 23.81 8.39 12.15
C SER A 594 25.17 9.12 12.10
N ASP A 595 25.19 10.37 11.62
CA ASP A 595 26.37 11.25 11.65
C ASP A 595 25.92 12.71 11.84
N GLU A 596 25.94 13.16 13.08
CA GLU A 596 25.57 14.53 13.46
C GLU A 596 26.51 15.62 12.91
N LYS A 597 27.67 15.26 12.35
CA LYS A 597 28.57 16.22 11.69
C LYS A 597 28.11 16.51 10.26
N VAL A 598 27.39 15.58 9.62
CA VAL A 598 26.82 15.76 8.27
C VAL A 598 25.50 16.52 8.36
N ALA A 599 24.56 16.07 9.19
CA ALA A 599 23.26 16.72 9.35
C ALA A 599 22.67 16.54 10.74
N ALA A 600 21.73 17.39 11.13
CA ALA A 600 20.95 17.23 12.36
C ALA A 600 19.47 17.54 12.12
N PHE A 601 18.58 16.87 12.85
CA PHE A 601 17.15 17.16 12.87
C PHE A 601 16.80 17.99 14.11
N LYS A 602 15.99 19.02 13.94
CA LYS A 602 15.46 19.83 15.05
C LYS A 602 14.16 20.52 14.63
N GLY A 603 13.08 20.32 15.40
CA GLY A 603 11.83 21.06 15.25
C GLY A 603 11.17 20.89 13.86
N GLY A 604 11.14 19.66 13.33
CA GLY A 604 10.53 19.37 12.02
C GLY A 604 11.38 19.75 10.80
N ALA A 605 12.64 20.13 11.02
CA ALA A 605 13.57 20.51 9.95
C ALA A 605 14.90 19.77 10.06
N VAL A 606 15.49 19.48 8.91
CA VAL A 606 16.85 18.96 8.79
C VAL A 606 17.80 20.08 8.40
N PHE A 607 18.94 20.14 9.08
CA PHE A 607 19.99 21.13 8.86
C PHE A 607 21.25 20.45 8.36
N ALA A 608 21.72 20.83 7.17
CA ALA A 608 23.02 20.41 6.66
C ALA A 608 24.15 21.11 7.44
N LYS A 609 25.09 20.33 7.99
CA LYS A 609 26.24 20.81 8.77
C LYS A 609 27.57 20.64 8.03
N GLY A 610 27.77 19.52 7.34
CA GLY A 610 28.98 19.19 6.62
C GLY A 610 28.70 18.31 5.40
N PRO A 611 29.61 18.26 4.40
CA PRO A 611 29.43 17.39 3.24
C PRO A 611 29.52 15.91 3.63
N GLY A 612 28.71 15.06 3.01
CA GLY A 612 28.71 13.62 3.28
C GLY A 612 27.34 12.98 3.09
N ARG A 613 27.27 11.69 3.40
CA ARG A 613 26.02 10.90 3.42
C ARG A 613 25.73 10.47 4.86
N THR A 614 24.47 10.51 5.25
CA THR A 614 24.02 10.04 6.55
C THR A 614 22.62 9.44 6.43
N VAL A 615 22.18 8.73 7.47
CA VAL A 615 20.83 8.17 7.59
C VAL A 615 20.18 8.80 8.81
N LEU A 616 18.97 9.32 8.61
CA LEU A 616 18.09 9.80 9.66
C LEU A 616 17.17 8.66 10.08
N ARG A 617 17.00 8.44 11.38
CA ARG A 617 16.21 7.33 11.94
C ARG A 617 15.21 7.83 12.96
N CYS A 618 14.01 7.28 12.95
CA CYS A 618 12.98 7.54 13.95
C CYS A 618 12.50 6.22 14.56
N LEU A 619 12.30 6.19 15.87
CA LEU A 619 11.60 5.12 16.60
C LEU A 619 10.37 5.72 17.27
N HIS A 620 9.19 5.19 16.96
CA HIS A 620 7.94 5.63 17.57
C HIS A 620 6.95 4.46 17.63
N GLY A 621 6.36 4.23 18.81
CA GLY A 621 5.38 3.15 19.01
C GLY A 621 5.88 1.76 18.60
N GLY A 622 7.16 1.44 18.83
CA GLY A 622 7.80 0.17 18.40
C GLY A 622 8.12 0.08 16.90
N CYS A 623 7.65 1.05 16.10
CA CYS A 623 7.90 1.12 14.67
C CYS A 623 9.14 1.97 14.38
N THR A 624 9.86 1.63 13.31
CA THR A 624 11.06 2.35 12.86
C THR A 624 10.90 2.85 11.43
N ALA A 625 11.48 4.02 11.14
CA ALA A 625 11.62 4.52 9.79
C ALA A 625 12.97 5.20 9.58
N GLU A 626 13.41 5.19 8.33
CA GLU A 626 14.70 5.75 7.93
C GLU A 626 14.53 6.64 6.70
N ALA A 627 15.33 7.69 6.64
CA ALA A 627 15.52 8.49 5.44
C ALA A 627 17.01 8.64 5.15
N SER A 628 17.40 8.50 3.89
CA SER A 628 18.77 8.77 3.48
C SER A 628 18.95 10.26 3.15
N LEU A 629 20.13 10.78 3.47
CA LEU A 629 20.47 12.17 3.25
C LEU A 629 21.85 12.30 2.65
N GLU A 630 21.97 13.12 1.61
CA GLU A 630 23.24 13.54 1.03
C GLU A 630 23.39 15.06 1.10
N VAL A 631 24.54 15.52 1.60
CA VAL A 631 24.98 16.91 1.55
C VAL A 631 26.12 17.05 0.57
N ALA A 632 25.86 17.68 -0.57
CA ALA A 632 26.87 17.91 -1.62
C ALA A 632 26.61 19.18 -2.43
N ALA A 633 27.58 19.57 -3.26
CA ALA A 633 27.42 20.67 -4.22
C ALA A 633 26.62 20.20 -5.45
N HIS A 634 25.35 19.83 -5.26
CA HIS A 634 24.49 19.34 -6.33
C HIS A 634 24.35 20.38 -7.47
N PRO A 635 24.48 19.96 -8.74
CA PRO A 635 24.45 20.88 -9.89
C PRO A 635 23.07 21.51 -10.10
N THR A 636 23.05 22.64 -10.81
CA THR A 636 21.82 23.24 -11.35
C THR A 636 21.03 22.22 -12.17
N GLY A 637 19.71 22.23 -12.06
CA GLY A 637 18.80 21.28 -12.68
C GLY A 637 18.59 19.98 -11.90
N THR A 638 19.28 19.78 -10.77
CA THR A 638 19.04 18.61 -9.91
C THR A 638 17.61 18.63 -9.39
N VAL A 639 16.87 17.54 -9.62
CA VAL A 639 15.51 17.34 -9.12
C VAL A 639 15.57 16.63 -7.78
N THR A 640 14.86 17.17 -6.78
CA THR A 640 14.75 16.57 -5.45
C THR A 640 13.32 16.64 -4.94
N THR A 641 12.96 15.72 -4.05
CA THR A 641 11.70 15.76 -3.32
C THR A 641 11.82 16.77 -2.19
N TYR A 642 11.01 17.84 -2.24
CA TYR A 642 11.00 18.84 -1.18
C TYR A 642 9.97 18.51 -0.09
N LEU A 643 8.80 18.01 -0.50
CA LEU A 643 7.75 17.49 0.37
C LEU A 643 7.17 16.22 -0.27
N SER A 644 6.82 15.22 0.54
CA SER A 644 6.10 13.99 0.12
C SER A 644 5.17 13.52 1.23
N GLY A 645 4.31 12.54 0.94
CA GLY A 645 3.30 12.08 1.90
C GLY A 645 2.27 13.17 2.21
N LEU A 646 1.92 13.98 1.22
CA LEU A 646 0.82 14.93 1.28
C LEU A 646 -0.42 14.35 0.59
N PRO A 647 -1.63 14.82 0.91
CA PRO A 647 -2.76 14.69 -0.01
C PRO A 647 -2.45 15.37 -1.35
N PRO A 648 -3.28 15.19 -2.40
CA PRO A 648 -3.05 15.75 -3.72
C PRO A 648 -2.73 17.25 -3.68
N VAL A 649 -1.52 17.60 -4.10
CA VAL A 649 -1.03 18.98 -4.06
C VAL A 649 -1.60 19.74 -5.25
N ALA A 650 -2.56 20.63 -4.98
CA ALA A 650 -3.28 21.37 -6.01
C ALA A 650 -2.64 22.71 -6.35
N GLY A 651 -2.01 23.36 -5.37
CA GLY A 651 -1.42 24.67 -5.57
C GLY A 651 -0.17 24.93 -4.76
N VAL A 652 0.74 25.71 -5.35
CA VAL A 652 1.97 26.17 -4.73
C VAL A 652 2.22 27.63 -5.06
N ALA A 653 2.70 28.41 -4.09
CA ALA A 653 3.06 29.80 -4.28
C ALA A 653 4.27 30.18 -3.42
N TRP A 654 5.21 30.93 -3.99
CA TRP A 654 6.36 31.43 -3.25
C TRP A 654 6.06 32.77 -2.59
N THR A 655 6.36 32.91 -1.31
CA THR A 655 6.24 34.15 -0.52
C THR A 655 7.60 34.54 0.05
N PRO A 656 7.77 35.78 0.57
CA PRO A 656 8.98 36.14 1.32
C PRO A 656 9.31 35.18 2.47
N GLY A 657 8.28 34.56 3.08
CA GLY A 657 8.39 33.61 4.18
C GLY A 657 8.70 32.16 3.77
N GLY A 658 8.61 31.81 2.48
CA GLY A 658 8.82 30.45 1.95
C GLY A 658 7.69 29.97 1.05
N LEU A 659 7.65 28.67 0.80
CA LEU A 659 6.68 28.04 -0.11
C LEU A 659 5.37 27.74 0.62
N VAL A 660 4.26 28.28 0.13
CA VAL A 660 2.90 27.94 0.55
C VAL A 660 2.36 26.81 -0.32
N VAL A 661 1.68 25.85 0.30
CA VAL A 661 1.18 24.61 -0.31
C VAL A 661 -0.30 24.44 0.02
N SER A 662 -1.07 24.07 -1.01
CA SER A 662 -2.49 23.76 -0.97
C SER A 662 -2.71 22.30 -1.37
N THR A 663 -3.46 21.53 -0.58
CA THR A 663 -3.59 20.07 -0.72
C THR A 663 -5.04 19.60 -0.92
N ARG A 664 -5.91 20.42 -1.51
CA ARG A 664 -7.37 20.17 -1.64
C ARG A 664 -8.15 20.09 -0.34
N GLY A 665 -7.47 20.01 0.80
CA GLY A 665 -8.04 20.12 2.13
C GLY A 665 -8.40 21.57 2.49
N GLN A 666 -8.82 21.78 3.73
CA GLN A 666 -9.19 23.11 4.23
C GLN A 666 -7.99 23.89 4.77
N GLU A 667 -6.80 23.33 4.67
CA GLU A 667 -5.61 23.87 5.32
C GLU A 667 -4.59 24.33 4.28
N LEU A 668 -3.95 25.45 4.57
CA LEU A 668 -2.80 25.95 3.84
C LEU A 668 -1.57 25.81 4.72
N TRP A 669 -0.52 25.26 4.16
CA TRP A 669 0.70 24.96 4.86
C TRP A 669 1.87 25.71 4.24
N ARG A 670 2.89 26.03 5.03
CA ARG A 670 4.10 26.70 4.56
C ARG A 670 5.33 25.91 4.95
N ALA A 671 6.14 25.57 3.95
CA ALA A 671 7.53 25.19 4.14
C ALA A 671 8.37 26.47 4.20
N GLY A 672 8.67 26.91 5.43
CA GLY A 672 9.38 28.15 5.68
C GLY A 672 10.85 28.09 5.24
N LYS A 673 11.48 29.27 5.10
CA LYS A 673 12.94 29.38 4.84
C LYS A 673 13.79 28.86 6.01
N ASP A 674 13.19 28.68 7.17
CA ASP A 674 13.75 27.96 8.33
C ASP A 674 13.81 26.44 8.13
N GLY A 675 13.17 25.92 7.09
CA GLY A 675 13.06 24.50 6.80
C GLY A 675 11.90 23.82 7.53
N VAL A 676 11.03 24.55 8.22
CA VAL A 676 9.92 23.96 8.99
C VAL A 676 8.64 24.01 8.18
N TYR A 677 7.89 22.90 8.16
CA TYR A 677 6.56 22.82 7.55
C TYR A 677 5.48 23.04 8.60
N ARG A 678 4.65 24.07 8.44
CA ARG A 678 3.65 24.47 9.46
C ARG A 678 2.36 24.99 8.85
N LEU A 679 1.26 24.81 9.58
CA LEU A 679 -0.04 25.37 9.23
C LEU A 679 0.05 26.90 9.20
N VAL A 680 -0.57 27.50 8.19
CA VAL A 680 -0.63 28.96 7.98
C VAL A 680 -2.04 29.46 8.26
N ALA A 681 -3.01 28.85 7.59
CA ALA A 681 -4.41 29.24 7.69
C ALA A 681 -5.29 28.02 7.43
N ALA A 682 -6.47 28.02 8.03
CA ALA A 682 -7.55 27.09 7.70
C ALA A 682 -8.71 27.88 7.10
N VAL A 683 -9.22 27.44 5.96
CA VAL A 683 -10.38 28.07 5.31
C VAL A 683 -11.67 27.53 5.93
N PRO A 684 -12.69 28.38 6.20
CA PRO A 684 -13.87 27.96 6.95
C PRO A 684 -14.62 26.81 6.26
N SER A 685 -14.91 25.74 6.99
CA SER A 685 -15.64 24.57 6.50
C SER A 685 -17.07 24.90 6.04
N ARG A 686 -17.50 24.28 4.94
CA ARG A 686 -18.92 24.08 4.62
C ARG A 686 -19.22 22.59 4.53
N LEU A 687 -20.48 22.25 4.76
CA LEU A 687 -20.98 20.90 4.98
C LEU A 687 -21.11 20.06 3.69
N LEU A 688 -20.39 20.37 2.61
CA LEU A 688 -20.43 19.59 1.37
C LEU A 688 -19.16 19.52 0.53
N GLN A 689 -19.10 18.37 -0.15
CA GLN A 689 -18.33 17.99 -1.34
C GLN A 689 -16.85 18.39 -1.34
N SER A 690 -16.06 17.61 -0.60
CA SER A 690 -14.69 17.17 -0.92
C SER A 690 -13.70 18.14 -1.56
N LEU A 691 -13.82 19.46 -1.41
CA LEU A 691 -12.96 20.37 -2.16
C LEU A 691 -12.76 21.67 -1.37
N GLY A 692 -11.62 21.78 -0.72
CA GLY A 692 -11.15 22.96 0.02
C GLY A 692 -10.33 23.90 -0.88
N THR A 693 -9.04 24.02 -0.61
CA THR A 693 -8.14 24.94 -1.32
C THR A 693 -7.64 24.35 -2.64
N ASP A 694 -7.44 25.21 -3.64
CA ASP A 694 -6.98 24.79 -4.97
C ASP A 694 -5.75 25.58 -5.38
N SER A 695 -5.78 26.30 -6.52
CA SER A 695 -4.70 27.19 -6.94
C SER A 695 -4.47 28.31 -5.93
N VAL A 696 -3.21 28.71 -5.78
CA VAL A 696 -2.78 29.80 -4.91
C VAL A 696 -1.90 30.77 -5.70
N ALA A 697 -2.03 32.07 -5.45
CA ALA A 697 -1.14 33.09 -5.99
C ALA A 697 -0.65 33.99 -4.86
N ALA A 698 0.65 34.27 -4.83
CA ALA A 698 1.27 35.13 -3.84
C ALA A 698 1.67 36.47 -4.46
N ARG A 699 1.43 37.55 -3.71
CA ARG A 699 1.98 38.87 -3.99
C ARG A 699 3.37 38.98 -3.38
N SER A 700 4.17 39.95 -3.85
CA SER A 700 5.55 40.16 -3.42
C SER A 700 5.71 40.48 -1.93
N ASP A 701 4.69 41.02 -1.26
CA ASP A 701 4.67 41.27 0.19
C ASP A 701 4.23 40.05 1.01
N GLY A 702 3.70 39.02 0.37
CA GLY A 702 3.19 37.81 1.00
C GLY A 702 1.67 37.69 1.00
N GLU A 703 0.92 38.67 0.48
CA GLU A 703 -0.53 38.54 0.34
C GLU A 703 -0.90 37.29 -0.48
N LEU A 704 -1.87 36.49 -0.01
CA LEU A 704 -2.25 35.25 -0.67
C LEU A 704 -3.65 35.34 -1.24
N ALA A 705 -3.80 35.02 -2.53
CA ALA A 705 -5.08 34.72 -3.16
C ALA A 705 -5.22 33.21 -3.31
N VAL A 706 -6.37 32.67 -2.92
CA VAL A 706 -6.64 31.24 -2.87
C VAL A 706 -7.98 30.97 -3.54
N ARG A 707 -8.00 30.07 -4.52
CA ARG A 707 -9.25 29.56 -5.06
C ARG A 707 -9.80 28.50 -4.13
N LEU A 708 -11.09 28.65 -3.82
CA LEU A 708 -11.87 27.62 -3.15
C LEU A 708 -12.74 26.95 -4.21
N VAL A 709 -12.77 25.63 -4.20
CA VAL A 709 -13.48 24.89 -5.25
C VAL A 709 -14.99 24.92 -5.02
N ASP A 710 -15.42 25.01 -3.76
CA ASP A 710 -16.83 25.01 -3.34
C ASP A 710 -17.50 26.40 -3.39
N ARG A 711 -16.73 27.46 -3.66
CA ARG A 711 -17.24 28.84 -3.61
C ARG A 711 -16.92 29.63 -4.86
N PRO A 712 -17.93 30.36 -5.39
CA PRO A 712 -17.65 31.36 -6.41
C PRO A 712 -16.89 32.52 -5.76
N GLY A 713 -15.63 32.70 -6.16
CA GLY A 713 -14.78 33.81 -5.73
C GLY A 713 -13.34 33.41 -5.46
N ILE A 714 -12.58 34.37 -4.94
CA ILE A 714 -11.18 34.20 -4.56
C ILE A 714 -11.06 34.65 -3.10
N LEU A 715 -10.57 33.78 -2.23
CA LEU A 715 -10.28 34.12 -0.85
C LEU A 715 -8.91 34.77 -0.79
N VAL A 716 -8.87 36.02 -0.32
CA VAL A 716 -7.63 36.74 -0.04
C VAL A 716 -7.31 36.61 1.44
N LEU A 717 -6.10 36.14 1.77
CA LEU A 717 -5.57 36.05 3.12
C LEU A 717 -4.52 37.15 3.30
N HIS A 718 -4.75 37.98 4.32
CA HIS A 718 -3.89 39.12 4.60
C HIS A 718 -2.65 38.68 5.37
N HIS A 719 -1.47 38.95 4.84
CA HIS A 719 -0.22 38.53 5.50
C HIS A 719 0.01 39.27 6.83
N ASP A 720 -0.58 40.46 6.98
CA ASP A 720 -0.58 41.23 8.23
C ASP A 720 -1.28 40.46 9.35
N GLY A 721 -0.52 40.12 10.39
CA GLY A 721 -1.00 39.24 11.47
C GLY A 721 -0.98 37.76 11.14
N ASP A 722 -0.05 37.31 10.28
CA ASP A 722 0.21 35.90 9.91
C ASP A 722 -1.07 35.19 9.42
N TYR A 723 -1.81 35.83 8.50
CA TYR A 723 -3.01 35.28 7.84
C TYR A 723 -4.20 35.03 8.77
N SER A 724 -4.23 35.70 9.92
CA SER A 724 -5.39 35.68 10.83
C SER A 724 -6.62 36.42 10.29
N SER A 725 -6.49 37.21 9.22
CA SER A 725 -7.61 37.92 8.59
C SER A 725 -7.72 37.59 7.10
N SER A 726 -8.96 37.61 6.59
CA SER A 726 -9.26 37.23 5.21
C SER A 726 -10.46 37.95 4.65
N LYS A 727 -10.53 38.01 3.32
CA LYS A 727 -11.64 38.59 2.57
C LYS A 727 -11.99 37.72 1.36
N LEU A 728 -13.26 37.33 1.24
CA LEU A 728 -13.76 36.65 0.05
C LEU A 728 -14.16 37.68 -1.01
N ILE A 729 -13.42 37.74 -2.11
CA ILE A 729 -13.75 38.57 -3.27
C ILE A 729 -14.72 37.80 -4.17
N ARG A 730 -15.94 38.33 -4.29
CA ARG A 730 -16.97 37.77 -5.18
C ARG A 730 -16.96 38.51 -6.51
N ILE A 731 -16.88 37.77 -7.60
CA ILE A 731 -16.84 38.30 -8.96
C ILE A 731 -18.20 38.04 -9.60
N SER A 732 -19.01 39.09 -9.77
CA SER A 732 -20.34 39.00 -10.37
C SER A 732 -20.25 38.97 -11.90
N ALA A 733 -19.97 37.80 -12.49
CA ALA A 733 -19.83 37.63 -13.95
C ALA A 733 -20.92 36.78 -14.61
N GLY A 734 -22.09 36.63 -13.98
CA GLY A 734 -23.23 35.86 -14.52
C GLY A 734 -23.08 34.33 -14.40
N PRO A 735 -23.99 33.54 -15.02
CA PRO A 735 -24.10 32.09 -14.82
C PRO A 735 -22.90 31.24 -15.28
N GLY A 736 -21.94 31.81 -16.01
CA GLY A 736 -20.68 31.14 -16.41
C GLY A 736 -19.42 31.66 -15.69
N GLY A 737 -19.58 32.52 -14.69
CA GLY A 737 -18.52 33.32 -14.08
C GLY A 737 -17.66 32.63 -13.01
N THR A 738 -17.14 31.43 -13.28
CA THR A 738 -16.21 30.76 -12.35
C THR A 738 -14.77 31.24 -12.56
N PRO A 739 -14.07 31.74 -11.53
CA PRO A 739 -12.64 32.04 -11.61
C PRO A 739 -11.83 30.76 -11.85
N MET A 740 -11.00 30.76 -12.90
CA MET A 740 -10.16 29.61 -13.25
C MET A 740 -8.70 29.82 -12.88
N ALA A 741 -8.15 30.97 -13.23
CA ALA A 741 -6.76 31.34 -12.93
C ALA A 741 -6.69 32.80 -12.52
N PHE A 742 -5.70 33.15 -11.70
CA PHE A 742 -5.54 34.52 -11.21
C PHE A 742 -4.10 34.79 -10.81
N VAL A 743 -3.68 36.05 -10.93
CA VAL A 743 -2.36 36.56 -10.58
C VAL A 743 -2.47 37.96 -10.00
N TRP A 744 -1.47 38.37 -9.22
CA TRP A 744 -1.40 39.73 -8.69
C TRP A 744 -0.74 40.68 -9.70
N GLU A 745 -1.31 41.88 -9.83
CA GLU A 745 -0.67 43.04 -10.45
C GLU A 745 -0.83 44.23 -9.50
N GLY A 746 0.25 44.57 -8.80
CA GLY A 746 0.18 45.55 -7.71
C GLY A 746 -0.83 45.13 -6.63
N ASP A 747 -1.82 45.98 -6.35
CA ASP A 747 -2.89 45.72 -5.37
C ASP A 747 -4.13 45.04 -5.99
N ASP A 748 -4.17 44.89 -7.31
CA ASP A 748 -5.30 44.31 -8.03
C ASP A 748 -5.04 42.83 -8.36
N LEU A 749 -6.11 42.05 -8.45
CA LEU A 749 -6.07 40.71 -9.01
C LEU A 749 -6.43 40.75 -10.50
N ILE A 750 -5.62 40.13 -11.33
CA ILE A 750 -6.05 39.79 -12.69
C ILE A 750 -6.62 38.38 -12.65
N VAL A 751 -7.86 38.22 -13.10
CA VAL A 751 -8.62 36.97 -13.00
C VAL A 751 -9.10 36.54 -14.39
N ALA A 752 -8.74 35.33 -14.78
CA ALA A 752 -9.26 34.67 -15.97
C ALA A 752 -10.45 33.78 -15.58
N MET A 753 -11.59 34.05 -16.20
CA MET A 753 -12.85 33.37 -15.96
C MET A 753 -12.97 32.14 -16.86
N PHE A 754 -13.81 31.16 -16.47
CA PHE A 754 -14.11 29.97 -17.26
C PHE A 754 -14.53 30.28 -18.71
N THR A 755 -15.18 31.42 -18.93
CA THR A 755 -15.62 31.91 -20.25
C THR A 755 -14.50 32.43 -21.15
N GLY A 756 -13.26 32.52 -20.66
CA GLY A 756 -12.14 33.16 -21.35
C GLY A 756 -12.03 34.67 -21.12
N ALA A 757 -12.99 35.29 -20.41
CA ALA A 757 -12.89 36.69 -20.04
C ALA A 757 -11.76 36.91 -19.01
N VAL A 758 -10.93 37.93 -19.23
CA VAL A 758 -9.87 38.35 -18.30
C VAL A 758 -10.27 39.69 -17.70
N LEU A 759 -10.33 39.74 -16.37
CA LEU A 759 -10.82 40.87 -15.59
C LEU A 759 -9.73 41.38 -14.66
N ARG A 760 -9.63 42.69 -14.50
CA ARG A 760 -8.91 43.33 -13.39
C ARG A 760 -9.91 43.53 -12.26
N VAL A 761 -9.65 42.94 -11.11
CA VAL A 761 -10.54 42.86 -9.96
C VAL A 761 -9.87 43.53 -8.77
N ARG A 762 -10.54 44.56 -8.24
CA ARG A 762 -10.11 45.25 -7.02
C ARG A 762 -10.50 44.46 -5.78
N MET A 763 -9.85 44.75 -4.68
CA MET A 763 -10.13 44.13 -3.38
C MET A 763 -11.57 44.31 -2.89
N ASP A 764 -12.30 45.33 -3.35
CA ASP A 764 -13.72 45.56 -3.04
C ASP A 764 -14.70 44.73 -3.90
N GLY A 765 -14.18 43.96 -4.88
CA GLY A 765 -14.96 43.16 -5.83
C GLY A 765 -15.37 43.90 -7.10
N THR A 766 -15.11 45.20 -7.20
CA THR A 766 -15.31 45.94 -8.45
C THR A 766 -14.29 45.48 -9.49
N HIS A 767 -14.70 45.43 -10.76
CA HIS A 767 -13.84 44.90 -11.81
C HIS A 767 -14.06 45.59 -13.15
N THR A 768 -13.01 45.57 -13.98
CA THR A 768 -13.00 46.07 -15.36
C THR A 768 -12.45 45.00 -16.29
N ALA A 769 -13.00 44.90 -17.50
CA ALA A 769 -12.50 43.97 -18.51
C ALA A 769 -11.10 44.38 -18.98
N VAL A 770 -10.20 43.40 -19.12
CA VAL A 770 -8.86 43.55 -19.69
C VAL A 770 -8.88 43.08 -21.14
N CYS A 771 -9.25 41.81 -21.36
CA CYS A 771 -9.39 41.21 -22.68
C CYS A 771 -10.27 39.95 -22.60
N THR A 772 -10.45 39.27 -23.74
CA THR A 772 -11.02 37.92 -23.80
C THR A 772 -10.05 37.04 -24.59
N VAL A 773 -9.62 35.93 -23.99
CA VAL A 773 -8.75 34.96 -24.65
C VAL A 773 -9.57 33.79 -25.24
N PRO A 774 -9.21 33.28 -26.43
CA PRO A 774 -9.83 32.06 -26.95
C PRO A 774 -9.44 30.80 -26.14
N GLY A 775 -10.42 29.94 -25.87
CA GLY A 775 -10.25 28.71 -25.10
C GLY A 775 -10.62 28.88 -23.63
N GLN A 776 -10.59 27.76 -22.88
CA GLN A 776 -10.91 27.77 -21.45
C GLN A 776 -9.62 27.97 -20.65
N PRO A 777 -9.48 29.05 -19.85
CA PRO A 777 -8.29 29.26 -19.04
C PRO A 777 -8.08 28.15 -18.01
N VAL A 778 -6.82 27.77 -17.83
CA VAL A 778 -6.38 26.72 -16.89
C VAL A 778 -5.41 27.31 -15.87
N ALA A 779 -4.42 28.07 -16.33
CA ALA A 779 -3.42 28.71 -15.47
C ALA A 779 -2.99 30.05 -16.05
N MET A 780 -2.38 30.89 -15.19
CA MET A 780 -1.92 32.21 -15.58
C MET A 780 -0.65 32.59 -14.83
N SER A 781 0.25 33.31 -15.51
CA SER A 781 1.45 33.90 -14.94
C SER A 781 1.54 35.38 -15.36
N TYR A 782 2.22 36.19 -14.56
CA TYR A 782 2.47 37.60 -14.84
C TYR A 782 3.96 37.90 -14.70
N ALA A 783 4.52 38.63 -15.67
CA ALA A 783 5.88 39.15 -15.60
C ALA A 783 6.00 40.42 -16.45
N ASP A 784 6.67 41.44 -15.90
CA ASP A 784 7.06 42.67 -16.61
C ASP A 784 5.94 43.35 -17.42
N GLY A 785 4.73 43.41 -16.87
CA GLY A 785 3.58 44.01 -17.56
C GLY A 785 2.88 43.10 -18.55
N THR A 786 3.28 41.84 -18.69
CA THR A 786 2.69 40.88 -19.62
C THR A 786 2.06 39.71 -18.86
N LEU A 787 0.85 39.31 -19.28
CA LEU A 787 0.20 38.09 -18.81
C LEU A 787 0.45 36.95 -19.79
N TYR A 788 0.61 35.76 -19.23
CA TYR A 788 0.65 34.51 -19.96
C TYR A 788 -0.53 33.67 -19.52
N VAL A 789 -1.53 33.51 -20.39
CA VAL A 789 -2.77 32.78 -20.09
C VAL A 789 -2.75 31.45 -20.82
N LEU A 790 -2.59 30.37 -20.05
CA LEU A 790 -2.66 29.01 -20.57
C LEU A 790 -4.12 28.59 -20.66
N CYS A 791 -4.56 28.21 -21.85
CA CYS A 791 -5.90 27.69 -22.10
C CYS A 791 -5.83 26.23 -22.56
N SER A 792 -6.81 25.43 -22.16
CA SER A 792 -7.20 24.26 -22.96
C SER A 792 -7.94 24.79 -24.20
N ALA A 793 -7.63 24.27 -25.39
CA ALA A 793 -8.55 24.46 -26.51
C ALA A 793 -9.85 23.72 -26.19
N GLY A 794 -10.99 24.22 -26.68
CA GLY A 794 -12.29 23.61 -26.41
C GLY A 794 -12.40 22.19 -27.01
N PRO A 795 -13.09 21.99 -28.15
CA PRO A 795 -13.20 20.67 -28.76
C PRO A 795 -11.92 20.16 -29.46
N GLU A 796 -10.84 20.97 -29.52
CA GLU A 796 -9.56 20.55 -30.10
C GLU A 796 -8.60 20.02 -29.02
N PRO A 797 -7.80 18.97 -29.30
CA PRO A 797 -6.99 18.30 -28.28
C PRO A 797 -5.69 19.04 -27.93
N ARG A 798 -5.59 20.36 -28.09
CA ARG A 798 -4.31 21.11 -27.95
C ARG A 798 -4.42 22.26 -26.96
N ASN A 799 -3.36 22.56 -26.23
CA ASN A 799 -3.28 23.76 -25.40
C ASN A 799 -2.86 24.99 -26.21
N ARG A 800 -3.24 26.18 -25.75
CA ARG A 800 -2.79 27.48 -26.29
C ARG A 800 -2.21 28.33 -25.17
N LEU A 801 -1.19 29.13 -25.47
CA LEU A 801 -0.58 30.04 -24.50
C LEU A 801 -0.63 31.46 -25.05
N TRP A 802 -1.53 32.27 -24.49
CA TRP A 802 -1.72 33.64 -24.93
C TRP A 802 -0.80 34.59 -24.17
N GLU A 803 0.01 35.32 -24.93
CA GLU A 803 0.72 36.50 -24.43
C GLU A 803 -0.20 37.72 -24.52
N VAL A 804 -0.38 38.43 -23.39
CA VAL A 804 -1.28 39.58 -23.28
C VAL A 804 -0.54 40.74 -22.60
N PRO A 805 -0.04 41.73 -23.37
CA PRO A 805 0.58 42.93 -22.80
C PRO A 805 -0.47 43.79 -22.08
N LEU A 806 -0.26 44.08 -20.79
CA LEU A 806 -1.08 45.02 -20.04
C LEU A 806 -0.69 46.46 -20.41
N GLY A 807 -1.67 47.24 -20.85
CA GLY A 807 -1.49 48.66 -21.19
C GLY A 807 -1.25 48.97 -22.67
N ALA A 808 -1.14 47.96 -23.54
CA ALA A 808 -1.19 48.15 -24.99
C ALA A 808 -2.65 48.36 -25.46
N ALA A 809 -2.85 48.99 -26.63
CA ALA A 809 -4.17 49.07 -27.25
C ALA A 809 -4.68 47.65 -27.53
N ALA A 810 -5.95 47.36 -27.20
CA ALA A 810 -6.54 46.05 -27.36
C ALA A 810 -6.43 45.58 -28.83
N GLY A 811 -5.66 44.52 -29.11
CA GLY A 811 -5.52 44.01 -30.48
C GLY A 811 -4.59 42.81 -30.68
N ASP A 812 -3.41 42.78 -30.05
CA ASP A 812 -2.37 41.82 -30.42
C ASP A 812 -2.20 40.70 -29.37
N LEU A 813 -3.14 39.75 -29.35
CA LEU A 813 -2.95 38.48 -28.64
C LEU A 813 -2.03 37.56 -29.46
N VAL A 814 -0.92 37.11 -28.88
CA VAL A 814 0.01 36.19 -29.55
C VAL A 814 -0.13 34.80 -28.94
N ASP A 815 -0.42 33.79 -29.75
CA ASP A 815 -0.35 32.39 -29.34
C ASP A 815 1.09 31.88 -29.45
N LEU A 816 1.76 31.77 -28.32
CA LEU A 816 3.16 31.33 -28.25
C LEU A 816 3.34 29.84 -28.56
N LEU A 817 2.26 29.06 -28.59
CA LEU A 817 2.26 27.65 -28.96
C LEU A 817 1.71 27.41 -30.37
N ALA A 818 1.54 28.47 -31.17
CA ALA A 818 1.05 28.36 -32.53
C ALA A 818 1.90 27.36 -33.36
N GLY A 819 1.24 26.38 -33.97
CA GLY A 819 1.89 25.33 -34.76
C GLY A 819 2.51 24.19 -33.94
N MET A 820 2.49 24.26 -32.60
CA MET A 820 2.97 23.19 -31.72
C MET A 820 1.82 22.23 -31.37
N ALA A 821 2.13 20.94 -31.28
CA ALA A 821 1.14 19.90 -30.96
C ALA A 821 1.27 19.45 -29.49
N LEU A 822 1.17 20.40 -28.56
CA LEU A 822 1.17 20.11 -27.12
C LEU A 822 -0.26 19.99 -26.58
N ALA A 823 -0.47 19.00 -25.73
CA ALA A 823 -1.72 18.70 -25.03
C ALA A 823 -1.43 18.35 -23.58
N GLY A 824 -2.44 18.44 -22.71
CA GLY A 824 -2.31 18.08 -21.29
C GLY A 824 -1.53 19.08 -20.44
N LEU A 825 -1.27 20.30 -20.93
CA LEU A 825 -0.62 21.34 -20.13
C LEU A 825 -1.57 21.87 -19.05
N ASN A 826 -1.05 22.11 -17.84
CA ASN A 826 -1.87 22.50 -16.69
C ASN A 826 -1.33 23.69 -15.90
N GLY A 827 -0.02 23.89 -15.83
CA GLY A 827 0.60 25.01 -15.10
C GLY A 827 1.46 25.88 -16.00
N VAL A 828 1.56 27.17 -15.64
CA VAL A 828 2.46 28.15 -16.27
C VAL A 828 3.14 28.97 -15.18
N ALA A 829 4.45 29.21 -15.32
CA ALA A 829 5.19 30.15 -14.49
C ALA A 829 6.29 30.82 -15.32
N TRP A 830 6.54 32.10 -15.04
CA TRP A 830 7.65 32.83 -15.65
C TRP A 830 8.95 32.60 -14.86
N SER A 831 10.06 32.51 -15.58
CA SER A 831 11.42 32.49 -15.01
C SER A 831 12.34 33.36 -15.87
N SER A 832 13.50 33.74 -15.34
CA SER A 832 14.51 34.52 -16.08
C SER A 832 15.07 33.80 -17.32
N GLU A 833 14.88 32.48 -17.42
CA GLU A 833 15.37 31.66 -18.53
C GLU A 833 14.26 31.32 -19.55
N GLY A 834 13.02 31.77 -19.32
CA GLY A 834 11.85 31.50 -20.18
C GLY A 834 10.60 31.07 -19.42
N ILE A 835 9.56 30.70 -20.16
CA ILE A 835 8.26 30.29 -19.61
C ILE A 835 8.30 28.79 -19.30
N LEU A 836 7.96 28.43 -18.07
CA LEU A 836 7.84 27.05 -17.61
C LEU A 836 6.40 26.59 -17.80
N LEU A 837 6.23 25.37 -18.32
CA LEU A 837 4.94 24.73 -18.55
C LEU A 837 4.98 23.31 -17.99
N SER A 838 4.01 22.95 -17.15
CA SER A 838 3.83 21.57 -16.69
C SER A 838 2.89 20.82 -17.62
N ASN A 839 3.31 19.62 -18.03
CA ASN A 839 2.50 18.68 -18.78
C ASN A 839 1.96 17.62 -17.81
N PHE A 840 0.69 17.76 -17.44
CA PHE A 840 0.02 16.95 -16.45
C PHE A 840 -0.14 15.49 -16.89
N GLU A 841 -0.45 15.25 -18.16
CA GLU A 841 -0.65 13.89 -18.68
C GLU A 841 0.69 13.21 -19.00
N ALA A 842 1.64 13.92 -19.60
CA ALA A 842 2.93 13.34 -19.96
C ALA A 842 3.90 13.21 -18.77
N GLY A 843 3.62 13.89 -17.66
CA GLY A 843 4.49 13.84 -16.48
C GLY A 843 5.80 14.62 -16.67
N GLU A 844 5.74 15.76 -17.35
CA GLU A 844 6.92 16.53 -17.73
C GLU A 844 6.85 17.99 -17.29
N LEU A 845 8.03 18.58 -17.06
CA LEU A 845 8.20 20.03 -17.01
C LEU A 845 8.98 20.46 -18.25
N VAL A 846 8.40 21.35 -19.04
CA VAL A 846 9.03 21.89 -20.24
C VAL A 846 9.24 23.40 -20.11
N ARG A 847 10.21 23.92 -20.85
CA ARG A 847 10.50 25.35 -20.95
C ARG A 847 10.34 25.83 -22.36
N LEU A 848 9.62 26.93 -22.53
CA LEU A 848 9.49 27.68 -23.77
C LEU A 848 10.41 28.91 -23.71
N ALA A 849 11.38 28.96 -24.61
CA ALA A 849 12.28 30.10 -24.81
C ALA A 849 12.57 30.26 -26.30
N ASP A 850 12.53 31.50 -26.81
CA ASP A 850 12.79 31.82 -28.22
C ASP A 850 11.97 30.96 -29.22
N GLY A 851 10.71 30.69 -28.87
CA GLY A 851 9.80 29.86 -29.68
C GLY A 851 10.16 28.37 -29.71
N ARG A 852 11.05 27.90 -28.84
CA ARG A 852 11.48 26.49 -28.74
C ARG A 852 11.12 25.90 -27.38
N ILE A 853 10.65 24.66 -27.42
CA ILE A 853 10.36 23.87 -26.22
C ILE A 853 11.54 22.97 -25.89
N LYS A 854 11.93 22.94 -24.62
CA LYS A 854 12.91 22.01 -24.07
C LYS A 854 12.36 21.34 -22.82
N THR A 855 12.36 20.01 -22.79
CA THR A 855 12.04 19.25 -21.57
C THR A 855 13.15 19.44 -20.54
N LEU A 856 12.77 19.84 -19.33
CA LEU A 856 13.67 20.01 -18.19
C LEU A 856 13.66 18.77 -17.29
N VAL A 857 12.47 18.20 -17.07
CA VAL A 857 12.24 17.05 -16.19
C VAL A 857 11.15 16.17 -16.81
N SER A 858 11.32 14.85 -16.71
CA SER A 858 10.30 13.85 -17.06
C SER A 858 10.12 12.88 -15.89
N GLY A 859 9.03 12.10 -15.90
CA GLY A 859 8.73 11.09 -14.88
C GLY A 859 8.01 11.63 -13.64
N LEU A 860 7.45 12.84 -13.73
CA LEU A 860 6.57 13.41 -12.72
C LEU A 860 5.18 12.77 -12.82
N ARG A 861 4.45 12.66 -11.72
CA ARG A 861 3.06 12.17 -11.67
C ARG A 861 2.09 13.34 -11.62
N ASN A 862 1.52 13.68 -12.76
CA ASN A 862 0.52 14.74 -12.87
C ASN A 862 0.99 16.09 -12.30
N PRO A 863 2.09 16.68 -12.83
CA PRO A 863 2.54 17.98 -12.40
C PRO A 863 1.51 19.07 -12.75
N SER A 864 1.11 19.85 -11.75
CA SER A 864 0.07 20.88 -11.85
C SER A 864 0.68 22.28 -11.75
N GLN A 865 0.51 22.99 -10.63
CA GLN A 865 0.98 24.36 -10.45
C GLN A 865 2.50 24.44 -10.24
N LEU A 866 3.09 25.56 -10.68
CA LEU A 866 4.52 25.87 -10.58
C LEU A 866 4.73 27.14 -9.76
N ALA A 867 5.84 27.20 -9.01
CA ALA A 867 6.29 28.41 -8.34
C ALA A 867 7.81 28.57 -8.50
N VAL A 868 8.27 29.79 -8.72
CA VAL A 868 9.70 30.13 -8.84
C VAL A 868 10.10 30.94 -7.61
N ALA A 869 11.15 30.51 -6.92
CA ALA A 869 11.67 31.21 -5.75
C ALA A 869 12.56 32.41 -6.13
N ASP A 870 12.83 33.25 -5.15
CA ASP A 870 13.80 34.35 -5.24
C ASP A 870 15.24 33.86 -5.53
N THR A 871 15.55 32.62 -5.19
CA THR A 871 16.82 31.94 -5.54
C THR A 871 16.88 31.45 -6.98
N GLY A 872 15.75 31.46 -7.71
CA GLY A 872 15.58 30.83 -9.02
C GLY A 872 15.16 29.36 -8.97
N ASP A 873 15.10 28.74 -7.78
CA ASP A 873 14.65 27.35 -7.67
C ASP A 873 13.19 27.21 -8.14
N ILE A 874 12.89 26.12 -8.84
CA ILE A 874 11.54 25.84 -9.34
C ILE A 874 10.89 24.80 -8.43
N TYR A 875 9.69 25.09 -7.95
CA TYR A 875 8.86 24.18 -7.18
C TYR A 875 7.68 23.72 -8.04
N VAL A 876 7.47 22.41 -8.07
CA VAL A 876 6.42 21.77 -8.87
C VAL A 876 5.47 21.04 -7.93
N ALA A 877 4.19 21.42 -7.95
CA ALA A 877 3.13 20.63 -7.35
C ALA A 877 2.92 19.36 -8.18
N GLU A 878 3.16 18.19 -7.58
CA GLU A 878 2.98 16.90 -8.23
C GLU A 878 1.70 16.27 -7.68
N PHE A 879 0.57 16.61 -8.31
CA PHE A 879 -0.76 16.32 -7.80
C PHE A 879 -0.97 14.82 -7.55
N GLY A 880 -0.58 13.98 -8.52
CA GLY A 880 -0.76 12.53 -8.46
C GLY A 880 0.21 11.82 -7.52
N ALA A 881 1.31 12.47 -7.13
CA ALA A 881 2.25 11.91 -6.16
C ALA A 881 1.99 12.37 -4.72
N GLY A 882 1.13 13.37 -4.49
CA GLY A 882 1.00 13.99 -3.17
C GLY A 882 2.33 14.57 -2.70
N ALA A 883 3.03 15.27 -3.60
CA ALA A 883 4.40 15.73 -3.36
C ALA A 883 4.66 17.12 -3.98
N VAL A 884 5.75 17.74 -3.51
CA VAL A 884 6.35 18.92 -4.14
C VAL A 884 7.77 18.57 -4.54
N ARG A 885 8.08 18.71 -5.83
CA ARG A 885 9.47 18.63 -6.32
C ARG A 885 10.12 20.00 -6.31
N ARG A 886 11.42 20.02 -6.04
CA ARG A 886 12.28 21.20 -6.19
C ARG A 886 13.34 20.91 -7.23
N ILE A 887 13.53 21.83 -8.15
CA ILE A 887 14.59 21.82 -9.15
C ILE A 887 15.56 22.93 -8.76
N LEU A 888 16.80 22.54 -8.50
CA LEU A 888 17.81 23.47 -8.01
C LEU A 888 18.27 24.43 -9.12
N ALA A 889 18.29 25.74 -8.84
CA ALA A 889 18.92 26.73 -9.69
C ALA A 889 20.45 26.65 -9.68
#